data_AF-A0A2H5ZZG5-F1
#
_entry.id   AF-A0A2H5ZZG5-F1
#
_cell.length_a   1.000
_cell.length_b   1.000
_cell.length_c   1.000
_cell.angle_alpha   90.00
_cell.angle_beta   90.00
_cell.angle_gamma   90.00
#
_symmetry.space_group_name_H-M   'P 1'
#
loop_
_entity.id
_entity.type
_entity.pdbx_description
1 polymer ?
#
loop_
_entity_poly.entity_id
_entity_poly.type
_entity_poly.pdbx_seq_one_letter_code
_entity_poly.pdbx_strand_id
1 'polypeptide(L)'
;MRAIRRLFLASLTTSLVPAGTPAAQQQPPDPARQPEVAVLQALTWRSIGPANMGGRVTDIVGIPGNRDTFYVAGADGGVFKTTNGGVTFEELFTDQPVYSVGALAIAPSDHNVIWLGSGEGDPRNSASFGNGVYRSTDGGKTWQHLGLSDTERIKRIVVDPRNPDVAYVCALGHAWGPNEERGVFKTEDGGRTWKKVLYIDQNTGCSDIAMDAANPRILYAGMWTFRRRAWHFSDSGEKTALYRTMDGGNTWTKLTNGLPKGPMARIGVATSRSHPMTVYMITETRDEGVLFRSDDRGESWRKVHDNPQINFRPFYYSDIRVDPNDPNTIYSLSGGLYKSTDGGVTFESIGRGIHGDHQALWIDPMDSDRILSGSDGGFQVSYDGGLTWEIFNNVTLSQFYHIFYDLRNPYYVCGGLQDNGNWCGPSRTLYTEGIRKDDWYSISGGDGFYAVPVPDKPHLVYSNSQGGNIFITDIRTGSTRSIHPYPYRVGSSGDAIAEHPYRYNWDSPIHISPHDPKVVYFGGNVVFKSTDYGQSWQIISPDLTTNDKSKQQSSGGPIYTDNTAAEFHSTILTIAESPVRPGVIWVGTDDGNIQVTQDGGATWTNVVGNIRGLPPNSWIARIEASHHDAGTAYVAVDRHRDDDFAPYVFKTTDYGRTWTSLRGNLPALGYVNVVREDPVVPNLLYVGTELGIFASWDGGRRWVSIRNNMPPVSVRDIKVHPREHDLIVGTHGRGAYILDDITPLRHLAQAMAQEVFLFEVRPATRWQMWGRDAALGSKTYAAENPPYGALITYYLKSDPSSPVTVTITDEQGNRVRQLRHNQAKAGLNRVAWDLRYDGPRPASSDQGGGGGGFGGFGGAGPLVVPGRYTVTLRVGERELRQTVEVQPDPRVEMTAAEYLAQRDAALALRDLISKVNQVVDRTEDLKAQLSALEERLAASRGAVSNGPGGASADTTVLKAIRGALQQVTALRDKLTRPAPRMTYRQYPRLREELQSLYNAIQRPHAPPTEPQKRRLEELRAETDGVVSELNAILTRTVPELNRLLGQYPHVVAGQPLR
;
A
#
# COMPACT_ATOMS: atom_id res chain seq x y z
N MET A 1 -67.32 -59.94 13.60
CA MET A 1 -68.05 -60.25 12.36
C MET A 1 -68.08 -59.03 11.46
N ARG A 2 -67.86 -59.27 10.16
CA ARG A 2 -68.25 -58.49 8.98
C ARG A 2 -67.50 -57.19 8.59
N ALA A 3 -66.98 -57.30 7.37
CA ALA A 3 -66.37 -56.36 6.44
C ALA A 3 -67.19 -55.11 6.08
N ILE A 4 -66.48 -54.03 5.71
CA ILE A 4 -66.88 -52.99 4.74
C ILE A 4 -65.62 -52.45 4.00
N ARG A 5 -65.73 -52.25 2.68
CA ARG A 5 -64.76 -51.62 1.74
C ARG A 5 -64.56 -50.11 2.03
N ARG A 6 -63.36 -49.54 1.75
CA ARG A 6 -63.18 -48.20 1.13
C ARG A 6 -61.71 -47.88 0.78
N LEU A 7 -61.58 -46.99 -0.20
CA LEU A 7 -60.39 -46.46 -0.91
C LEU A 7 -59.15 -46.15 -0.06
N PHE A 8 -57.96 -46.32 -0.65
CA PHE A 8 -56.76 -45.57 -0.25
C PHE A 8 -55.95 -45.08 -1.45
N LEU A 9 -55.62 -43.78 -1.38
CA LEU A 9 -54.75 -43.00 -2.26
C LEU A 9 -53.31 -43.55 -2.25
N ALA A 10 -52.67 -43.58 -3.42
CA ALA A 10 -51.22 -43.71 -3.55
C ALA A 10 -50.61 -42.33 -3.85
N SER A 11 -49.83 -41.84 -2.89
CA SER A 11 -49.11 -40.57 -2.90
C SER A 11 -47.82 -40.66 -3.73
N LEU A 12 -47.74 -39.87 -4.81
CA LEU A 12 -46.49 -39.54 -5.49
C LEU A 12 -45.73 -38.50 -4.66
N THR A 13 -44.57 -38.86 -4.13
CA THR A 13 -43.62 -37.92 -3.52
C THR A 13 -42.72 -37.33 -4.60
N THR A 14 -43.04 -36.11 -5.04
CA THR A 14 -42.12 -35.22 -5.76
C THR A 14 -41.04 -34.72 -4.81
N SER A 15 -39.79 -35.16 -5.00
CA SER A 15 -38.61 -34.59 -4.38
C SER A 15 -38.30 -33.22 -5.00
N LEU A 16 -38.74 -32.15 -4.34
CA LEU A 16 -38.27 -30.79 -4.58
C LEU A 16 -36.77 -30.71 -4.23
N VAL A 17 -35.94 -30.53 -5.24
CA VAL A 17 -34.56 -30.04 -5.07
C VAL A 17 -34.69 -28.57 -4.62
N PRO A 18 -34.10 -28.14 -3.50
CA PRO A 18 -34.17 -26.75 -3.10
C PRO A 18 -33.31 -25.94 -4.08
N ALA A 19 -33.94 -24.95 -4.73
CA ALA A 19 -33.23 -23.90 -5.44
C ALA A 19 -32.24 -23.23 -4.45
N GLY A 20 -30.96 -23.20 -4.81
CA GLY A 20 -29.94 -22.53 -4.02
C GLY A 20 -30.30 -21.08 -3.80
N THR A 21 -30.32 -20.65 -2.55
CA THR A 21 -30.45 -19.23 -2.19
C THR A 21 -29.28 -18.44 -2.77
N PRO A 22 -29.51 -17.29 -3.45
CA PRO A 22 -28.42 -16.42 -3.88
C PRO A 22 -27.61 -15.98 -2.67
N ALA A 23 -26.28 -15.95 -2.81
CA ALA A 23 -25.36 -15.49 -1.78
C ALA A 23 -25.77 -14.08 -1.33
N ALA A 24 -26.28 -13.97 -0.11
CA ALA A 24 -26.61 -12.70 0.49
C ALA A 24 -25.32 -11.87 0.64
N GLN A 25 -25.29 -10.67 0.06
CA GLN A 25 -24.27 -9.66 0.30
C GLN A 25 -24.08 -9.50 1.82
N GLN A 26 -22.88 -9.77 2.31
CA GLN A 26 -22.54 -9.45 3.69
C GLN A 26 -22.55 -7.92 3.83
N GLN A 27 -23.56 -7.38 4.49
CA GLN A 27 -23.51 -6.02 5.02
C GLN A 27 -22.24 -5.86 5.87
N PRO A 28 -21.59 -4.68 5.87
CA PRO A 28 -20.52 -4.40 6.80
C PRO A 28 -20.96 -4.72 8.23
N PRO A 29 -20.10 -5.31 9.07
CA PRO A 29 -20.48 -5.74 10.40
C PRO A 29 -21.04 -4.55 11.19
N ASP A 30 -22.21 -4.76 11.80
CA ASP A 30 -22.84 -3.82 12.72
C ASP A 30 -21.83 -3.46 13.83
N PRO A 31 -21.42 -2.18 13.95
CA PRO A 31 -20.47 -1.72 14.98
C PRO A 31 -20.90 -2.09 16.40
N ALA A 32 -22.21 -2.26 16.64
CA ALA A 32 -22.73 -2.70 17.94
C ALA A 32 -22.37 -4.16 18.30
N ARG A 33 -21.95 -4.97 17.33
CA ARG A 33 -21.57 -6.38 17.52
C ARG A 33 -20.05 -6.62 17.59
N GLN A 34 -19.23 -5.60 17.31
CA GLN A 34 -17.76 -5.67 17.36
C GLN A 34 -17.15 -4.36 17.92
N PRO A 35 -17.17 -4.16 19.26
CA PRO A 35 -16.64 -2.94 19.87
C PRO A 35 -15.16 -2.71 19.55
N GLU A 36 -14.39 -3.77 19.31
CA GLU A 36 -12.98 -3.69 18.92
C GLU A 36 -12.79 -2.88 17.64
N VAL A 37 -13.68 -3.03 16.64
CA VAL A 37 -13.58 -2.29 15.37
C VAL A 37 -13.60 -0.80 15.62
N ALA A 38 -14.56 -0.32 16.41
CA ALA A 38 -14.70 1.11 16.73
C ALA A 38 -13.48 1.64 17.49
N VAL A 39 -12.93 0.84 18.41
CA VAL A 39 -11.76 1.21 19.20
C VAL A 39 -10.50 1.35 18.34
N LEU A 40 -10.33 0.45 17.36
CA LEU A 40 -9.11 0.36 16.55
C LEU A 40 -9.08 1.31 15.34
N GLN A 41 -10.14 2.06 15.05
CA GLN A 41 -10.23 2.93 13.84
C GLN A 41 -9.13 3.99 13.73
N ALA A 42 -8.51 4.38 14.84
CA ALA A 42 -7.42 5.36 14.84
C ALA A 42 -6.06 4.79 14.43
N LEU A 43 -5.94 3.48 14.27
CA LEU A 43 -4.74 2.86 13.73
C LEU A 43 -4.66 3.10 12.21
N THR A 44 -3.46 3.33 11.70
CA THR A 44 -3.23 3.66 10.29
C THR A 44 -2.05 2.85 9.78
N TRP A 45 -2.27 2.15 8.68
CA TRP A 45 -1.24 1.47 7.92
C TRP A 45 -0.48 2.48 7.08
N ARG A 46 0.85 2.43 7.15
CA ARG A 46 1.76 3.26 6.36
C ARG A 46 2.32 2.43 5.22
N SER A 47 2.01 2.79 3.98
CA SER A 47 2.67 2.19 2.82
C SER A 47 4.13 2.64 2.79
N ILE A 48 5.04 1.70 2.49
CA ILE A 48 6.48 1.99 2.38
C ILE A 48 7.02 1.77 0.95
N GLY A 49 6.14 1.48 0.00
CA GLY A 49 6.52 1.10 -1.36
C GLY A 49 6.83 -0.40 -1.48
N PRO A 50 7.67 -0.83 -2.43
CA PRO A 50 8.34 0.00 -3.44
C PRO A 50 7.40 0.43 -4.58
N ALA A 51 7.76 1.45 -5.35
CA ALA A 51 7.00 1.92 -6.52
C ALA A 51 7.82 1.90 -7.83
N ASN A 52 9.13 1.64 -7.74
CA ASN A 52 10.10 1.75 -8.85
C ASN A 52 10.08 0.60 -9.84
N MET A 53 9.71 -0.59 -9.42
CA MET A 53 9.54 -1.77 -10.28
C MET A 53 8.13 -1.89 -10.85
N GLY A 54 7.18 -1.05 -10.42
CA GLY A 54 5.79 -1.14 -10.83
C GLY A 54 5.09 -2.40 -10.28
N GLY A 55 4.41 -3.11 -11.17
CA GLY A 55 3.63 -4.32 -10.91
C GLY A 55 2.59 -4.53 -12.01
N ARG A 56 1.90 -5.66 -11.99
CA ARG A 56 1.05 -6.08 -13.11
C ARG A 56 -0.15 -5.17 -13.36
N VAL A 57 -0.20 -4.62 -14.58
CA VAL A 57 -1.28 -3.80 -15.11
C VAL A 57 -2.12 -4.63 -16.08
N THR A 58 -3.42 -4.77 -15.83
CA THR A 58 -4.34 -5.59 -16.63
C THR A 58 -5.06 -4.81 -17.71
N ASP A 59 -5.31 -3.52 -17.49
CA ASP A 59 -5.92 -2.65 -18.49
C ASP A 59 -5.50 -1.18 -18.35
N ILE A 60 -5.52 -0.46 -19.47
CA ILE A 60 -5.18 0.96 -19.53
C ILE A 60 -6.03 1.63 -20.60
N VAL A 61 -6.66 2.76 -20.25
CA VAL A 61 -7.54 3.49 -21.16
C VAL A 61 -7.33 5.00 -21.05
N GLY A 62 -7.28 5.67 -22.19
CA GLY A 62 -7.13 7.13 -22.27
C GLY A 62 -8.40 7.82 -22.78
N ILE A 63 -8.42 9.14 -22.65
CA ILE A 63 -9.41 9.99 -23.31
C ILE A 63 -8.85 10.44 -24.67
N PRO A 64 -9.56 10.18 -25.80
CA PRO A 64 -9.15 10.59 -27.14
C PRO A 64 -8.72 12.06 -27.22
N GLY A 65 -7.51 12.33 -27.71
CA GLY A 65 -6.95 13.67 -27.88
C GLY A 65 -6.59 14.41 -26.58
N ASN A 66 -6.85 13.84 -25.40
CA ASN A 66 -6.50 14.43 -24.11
C ASN A 66 -5.30 13.68 -23.51
N ARG A 67 -4.13 14.34 -23.54
CA ARG A 67 -2.88 13.80 -23.03
C ARG A 67 -2.82 13.70 -21.51
N ASP A 68 -3.61 14.51 -20.81
CA ASP A 68 -3.52 14.66 -19.38
C ASP A 68 -4.34 13.62 -18.60
N THR A 69 -5.39 13.07 -19.22
CA THR A 69 -6.33 12.17 -18.55
C THR A 69 -6.28 10.74 -19.08
N PHE A 70 -5.95 9.81 -18.20
CA PHE A 70 -6.03 8.36 -18.45
C PHE A 70 -6.17 7.59 -17.14
N TYR A 71 -6.57 6.32 -17.28
CA TYR A 71 -6.85 5.39 -16.18
C TYR A 71 -6.03 4.12 -16.35
N VAL A 72 -5.57 3.58 -15.23
CA VAL A 72 -4.75 2.36 -15.16
C VAL A 72 -5.38 1.41 -14.16
N ALA A 73 -5.48 0.14 -14.51
CA ALA A 73 -5.99 -0.93 -13.64
C ALA A 73 -4.88 -1.94 -13.32
N GLY A 74 -4.66 -2.23 -12.04
CA GLY A 74 -3.74 -3.27 -11.60
C GLY A 74 -4.45 -4.62 -11.39
N ALA A 75 -3.72 -5.73 -11.56
CA ALA A 75 -4.25 -7.09 -11.44
C ALA A 75 -4.94 -7.37 -10.09
N ASP A 76 -4.32 -6.94 -8.98
CA ASP A 76 -4.92 -6.81 -7.64
C ASP A 76 -4.52 -5.45 -7.04
N GLY A 77 -4.54 -4.43 -7.90
CA GLY A 77 -4.02 -3.09 -7.62
C GLY A 77 -5.08 -1.99 -7.55
N GLY A 78 -6.33 -2.29 -7.92
CA GLY A 78 -7.40 -1.29 -8.07
C GLY A 78 -7.24 -0.41 -9.32
N VAL A 79 -7.88 0.76 -9.30
CA VAL A 79 -7.92 1.71 -10.43
C VAL A 79 -7.29 3.04 -10.02
N PHE A 80 -6.42 3.56 -10.87
CA PHE A 80 -5.79 4.87 -10.72
C PHE A 80 -6.16 5.79 -11.89
N LYS A 81 -6.34 7.07 -11.60
CA LYS A 81 -6.60 8.12 -12.60
C LYS A 81 -5.59 9.24 -12.48
N THR A 82 -5.13 9.75 -13.61
CA THR A 82 -4.44 11.04 -13.66
C THR A 82 -5.25 12.05 -14.46
N THR A 83 -5.04 13.34 -14.19
CA THR A 83 -5.60 14.47 -14.95
C THR A 83 -4.52 15.52 -15.26
N ASN A 84 -3.24 15.16 -15.13
CA ASN A 84 -2.09 16.04 -15.35
C ASN A 84 -0.92 15.31 -16.03
N GLY A 85 -1.22 14.30 -16.86
CA GLY A 85 -0.22 13.59 -17.64
C GLY A 85 0.67 12.68 -16.81
N GLY A 86 0.13 12.16 -15.68
CA GLY A 86 0.82 11.21 -14.81
C GLY A 86 1.85 11.84 -13.85
N VAL A 87 1.77 13.14 -13.61
CA VAL A 87 2.52 13.78 -12.51
C VAL A 87 2.00 13.25 -11.17
N THR A 88 0.68 13.10 -11.02
CA THR A 88 0.02 12.49 -9.85
C THR A 88 -1.12 11.57 -10.28
N PHE A 89 -1.47 10.63 -9.40
CA PHE A 89 -2.57 9.69 -9.58
C PHE A 89 -3.52 9.69 -8.36
N GLU A 90 -4.83 9.57 -8.63
CA GLU A 90 -5.90 9.40 -7.65
C GLU A 90 -6.38 7.93 -7.67
N GLU A 91 -6.57 7.34 -6.50
CA GLU A 91 -7.14 5.99 -6.33
C GLU A 91 -8.66 6.03 -6.37
N LEU A 92 -9.28 5.15 -7.16
CA LEU A 92 -10.72 5.21 -7.46
C LEU A 92 -11.55 4.01 -6.99
N PHE A 93 -10.92 2.90 -6.58
CA PHE A 93 -11.61 1.61 -6.35
C PHE A 93 -11.32 0.98 -4.98
N THR A 94 -11.03 1.78 -3.96
CA THR A 94 -10.55 1.32 -2.64
C THR A 94 -11.64 0.85 -1.67
N ASP A 95 -12.91 1.21 -1.95
CA ASP A 95 -14.04 0.95 -1.05
C ASP A 95 -14.92 -0.23 -1.50
N GLN A 96 -14.53 -0.94 -2.56
CA GLN A 96 -15.28 -2.07 -3.11
C GLN A 96 -14.91 -3.39 -2.42
N PRO A 97 -15.80 -4.40 -2.39
CA PRO A 97 -15.55 -5.65 -1.67
C PRO A 97 -14.48 -6.55 -2.30
N VAL A 98 -14.08 -6.28 -3.55
CA VAL A 98 -12.96 -6.93 -4.25
C VAL A 98 -12.08 -5.84 -4.85
N TYR A 99 -10.80 -6.17 -5.09
CA TYR A 99 -9.81 -5.18 -5.53
C TYR A 99 -9.16 -5.51 -6.88
N SER A 100 -9.25 -6.77 -7.31
CA SER A 100 -8.78 -7.25 -8.61
C SER A 100 -9.62 -6.71 -9.77
N VAL A 101 -8.94 -6.29 -10.85
CA VAL A 101 -9.57 -5.73 -12.05
C VAL A 101 -9.06 -6.47 -13.29
N GLY A 102 -9.97 -6.90 -14.16
CA GLY A 102 -9.64 -7.57 -15.42
C GLY A 102 -9.98 -6.76 -16.67
N ALA A 103 -10.91 -5.80 -16.58
CA ALA A 103 -11.30 -4.97 -17.73
C ALA A 103 -11.73 -3.56 -17.31
N LEU A 104 -11.37 -2.57 -18.12
CA LEU A 104 -11.79 -1.18 -17.97
C LEU A 104 -12.21 -0.63 -19.34
N ALA A 105 -13.41 -0.06 -19.43
CA ALA A 105 -13.93 0.51 -20.68
C ALA A 105 -14.59 1.86 -20.44
N ILE A 106 -14.16 2.88 -21.18
CA ILE A 106 -14.80 4.21 -21.20
C ILE A 106 -15.80 4.25 -22.35
N ALA A 107 -17.01 4.73 -22.10
CA ALA A 107 -18.01 4.87 -23.15
C ALA A 107 -17.59 5.94 -24.17
N PRO A 108 -17.53 5.63 -25.48
CA PRO A 108 -17.12 6.62 -26.48
C PRO A 108 -18.06 7.83 -26.61
N SER A 109 -19.34 7.65 -26.25
CA SER A 109 -20.37 8.70 -26.29
C SER A 109 -20.38 9.61 -25.06
N ASP A 110 -19.81 9.17 -23.93
CA ASP A 110 -19.71 9.95 -22.69
C ASP A 110 -18.53 9.45 -21.85
N HIS A 111 -17.46 10.24 -21.83
CA HIS A 111 -16.22 9.90 -21.12
C HIS A 111 -16.32 9.90 -19.59
N ASN A 112 -17.45 10.32 -19.00
CA ASN A 112 -17.70 10.14 -17.57
C ASN A 112 -18.22 8.74 -17.22
N VAL A 113 -18.74 8.01 -18.20
CA VAL A 113 -19.25 6.66 -18.01
C VAL A 113 -18.12 5.65 -18.18
N ILE A 114 -17.82 4.95 -17.08
CA ILE A 114 -16.77 3.94 -17.03
C ILE A 114 -17.39 2.61 -16.60
N TRP A 115 -17.09 1.55 -17.34
CA TRP A 115 -17.42 0.18 -17.01
C TRP A 115 -16.18 -0.54 -16.53
N LEU A 116 -16.31 -1.33 -15.47
CA LEU A 116 -15.23 -2.11 -14.89
C LEU A 116 -15.67 -3.56 -14.73
N GLY A 117 -14.83 -4.49 -15.17
CA GLY A 117 -14.93 -5.91 -14.88
C GLY A 117 -13.92 -6.28 -13.81
N SER A 118 -14.40 -6.80 -12.67
CA SER A 118 -13.51 -7.27 -11.60
C SER A 118 -12.97 -8.67 -11.89
N GLY A 119 -11.82 -8.99 -11.27
CA GLY A 119 -11.12 -10.26 -11.41
C GLY A 119 -10.24 -10.33 -12.65
N GLU A 120 -8.99 -10.73 -12.46
CA GLU A 120 -7.96 -10.72 -13.50
C GLU A 120 -8.36 -11.61 -14.70
N GLY A 121 -8.34 -11.01 -15.90
CA GLY A 121 -8.72 -11.68 -17.15
C GLY A 121 -7.64 -12.61 -17.73
N ASP A 122 -6.46 -12.68 -17.10
CA ASP A 122 -5.33 -13.48 -17.55
C ASP A 122 -5.06 -14.57 -16.48
N PRO A 123 -5.56 -15.81 -16.67
CA PRO A 123 -5.72 -16.79 -15.59
C PRO A 123 -4.39 -17.48 -15.20
N ARG A 124 -3.42 -16.70 -14.69
CA ARG A 124 -2.17 -17.19 -14.12
C ARG A 124 -2.42 -17.87 -12.76
N ASN A 125 -1.46 -18.68 -12.29
CA ASN A 125 -1.57 -19.40 -11.00
C ASN A 125 -1.62 -18.50 -9.76
N SER A 126 -1.25 -17.22 -9.91
CA SER A 126 -1.34 -16.17 -8.88
C SER A 126 -2.51 -15.20 -9.07
N ALA A 127 -3.35 -15.42 -10.10
CA ALA A 127 -4.40 -14.49 -10.48
C ALA A 127 -5.52 -14.41 -9.43
N SER A 128 -5.91 -13.18 -9.10
CA SER A 128 -6.97 -12.90 -8.13
C SER A 128 -8.36 -12.98 -8.76
N PHE A 129 -9.37 -13.12 -7.92
CA PHE A 129 -10.76 -13.25 -8.32
C PHE A 129 -11.53 -11.92 -8.17
N GLY A 130 -12.61 -11.80 -8.92
CA GLY A 130 -13.56 -10.70 -8.87
C GLY A 130 -14.96 -11.16 -8.50
N ASN A 131 -15.89 -10.21 -8.50
CA ASN A 131 -17.30 -10.44 -8.20
C ASN A 131 -18.25 -9.75 -9.21
N GLY A 132 -17.82 -9.64 -10.46
CA GLY A 132 -18.64 -9.16 -11.57
C GLY A 132 -18.37 -7.72 -12.01
N VAL A 133 -19.43 -7.05 -12.46
CA VAL A 133 -19.34 -5.76 -13.18
C VAL A 133 -19.66 -4.58 -12.26
N TYR A 134 -18.92 -3.50 -12.46
CA TYR A 134 -19.18 -2.20 -11.86
C TYR A 134 -19.32 -1.11 -12.94
N ARG A 135 -20.02 -0.04 -12.59
CA ARG A 135 -20.15 1.15 -13.44
C ARG A 135 -20.04 2.43 -12.64
N SER A 136 -19.36 3.41 -13.21
CA SER A 136 -19.30 4.79 -12.74
C SER A 136 -19.91 5.72 -13.80
N THR A 137 -20.50 6.82 -13.36
CA THR A 137 -21.04 7.88 -14.24
C THR A 137 -20.45 9.26 -13.94
N ASP A 138 -19.45 9.32 -13.06
CA ASP A 138 -18.79 10.55 -12.60
C ASP A 138 -17.26 10.49 -12.77
N GLY A 139 -16.81 9.71 -13.76
CA GLY A 139 -15.40 9.55 -14.07
C GLY A 139 -14.62 8.75 -13.02
N GLY A 140 -15.29 7.78 -12.37
CA GLY A 140 -14.72 6.82 -11.44
C GLY A 140 -14.73 7.22 -9.96
N LYS A 141 -15.39 8.32 -9.58
CA LYS A 141 -15.45 8.76 -8.18
C LYS A 141 -16.41 7.90 -7.35
N THR A 142 -17.50 7.46 -7.96
CA THR A 142 -18.44 6.50 -7.35
C THR A 142 -18.69 5.33 -8.28
N TRP A 143 -18.90 4.15 -7.69
CA TRP A 143 -19.11 2.89 -8.41
C TRP A 143 -20.39 2.20 -7.94
N GLN A 144 -21.15 1.69 -8.91
CA GLN A 144 -22.30 0.84 -8.69
C GLN A 144 -21.97 -0.58 -9.13
N HIS A 145 -22.20 -1.56 -8.25
CA HIS A 145 -22.13 -2.98 -8.61
C HIS A 145 -23.38 -3.40 -9.40
N LEU A 146 -23.18 -4.14 -10.50
CA LEU A 146 -24.20 -4.45 -11.50
C LEU A 146 -24.47 -5.96 -11.66
N GLY A 147 -24.01 -6.78 -10.71
CA GLY A 147 -24.18 -8.23 -10.76
C GLY A 147 -23.10 -8.94 -11.59
N LEU A 148 -23.45 -10.10 -12.14
CA LEU A 148 -22.52 -11.07 -12.74
C LEU A 148 -21.47 -11.60 -11.75
N SER A 149 -21.90 -11.86 -10.51
CA SER A 149 -20.99 -12.12 -9.39
C SER A 149 -20.29 -13.48 -9.41
N ASP A 150 -20.81 -14.44 -10.16
CA ASP A 150 -20.21 -15.77 -10.28
C ASP A 150 -19.36 -15.88 -11.56
N THR A 151 -19.13 -14.76 -12.26
CA THR A 151 -18.21 -14.74 -13.41
C THR A 151 -16.75 -14.93 -13.00
N GLU A 152 -16.40 -14.49 -11.78
CA GLU A 152 -15.07 -14.47 -11.18
C GLU A 152 -14.01 -13.65 -11.95
N ARG A 153 -13.99 -13.68 -13.28
CA ARG A 153 -13.02 -13.03 -14.16
C ARG A 153 -13.69 -12.46 -15.40
N ILE A 154 -13.50 -11.17 -15.61
CA ILE A 154 -13.98 -10.46 -16.79
C ILE A 154 -12.78 -9.95 -17.57
N LYS A 155 -12.55 -10.48 -18.77
CA LYS A 155 -11.38 -10.11 -19.59
C LYS A 155 -11.60 -8.87 -20.44
N ARG A 156 -12.83 -8.60 -20.87
CA ARG A 156 -13.10 -7.47 -21.78
C ARG A 156 -14.52 -6.94 -21.65
N ILE A 157 -14.68 -5.64 -21.79
CA ILE A 157 -15.97 -4.97 -21.93
C ILE A 157 -15.90 -4.09 -23.17
N VAL A 158 -16.93 -4.15 -24.03
CA VAL A 158 -17.11 -3.23 -25.16
C VAL A 158 -18.43 -2.49 -25.02
N VAL A 159 -18.41 -1.18 -25.21
CA VAL A 159 -19.57 -0.28 -25.03
C VAL A 159 -20.00 0.25 -26.40
N ASP A 160 -21.31 0.31 -26.67
CA ASP A 160 -21.81 0.86 -27.93
C ASP A 160 -21.33 2.32 -28.08
N PRO A 161 -20.69 2.68 -29.21
CA PRO A 161 -20.12 4.00 -29.41
C PRO A 161 -21.14 5.15 -29.43
N ARG A 162 -22.44 4.83 -29.49
CA ARG A 162 -23.54 5.80 -29.59
C ARG A 162 -24.45 5.79 -28.37
N ASN A 163 -24.31 4.81 -27.47
CA ASN A 163 -25.14 4.69 -26.28
C ASN A 163 -24.36 4.06 -25.10
N PRO A 164 -24.11 4.83 -24.02
CA PRO A 164 -23.31 4.34 -22.89
C PRO A 164 -24.02 3.31 -22.00
N ASP A 165 -25.31 3.03 -22.27
CA ASP A 165 -26.13 2.05 -21.54
C ASP A 165 -26.16 0.66 -22.23
N VAL A 166 -25.64 0.56 -23.46
CA VAL A 166 -25.51 -0.71 -24.20
C VAL A 166 -24.07 -1.19 -24.11
N ALA A 167 -23.86 -2.35 -23.52
CA ALA A 167 -22.52 -2.93 -23.35
C ALA A 167 -22.54 -4.46 -23.46
N TYR A 168 -21.40 -5.03 -23.81
CA TYR A 168 -21.15 -6.46 -23.85
C TYR A 168 -19.98 -6.80 -22.92
N VAL A 169 -20.15 -7.86 -22.13
CA VAL A 169 -19.17 -8.37 -21.17
C VAL A 169 -18.67 -9.73 -21.63
N CYS A 170 -17.36 -9.83 -21.78
CA CYS A 170 -16.63 -11.05 -22.10
C CYS A 170 -16.15 -11.69 -20.79
N ALA A 171 -16.91 -12.67 -20.31
CA ALA A 171 -16.66 -13.38 -19.06
C ALA A 171 -15.92 -14.69 -19.32
N LEU A 172 -14.76 -14.87 -18.67
CA LEU A 172 -13.99 -16.10 -18.75
C LEU A 172 -14.58 -17.21 -17.86
N GLY A 173 -15.11 -16.83 -16.69
CA GLY A 173 -15.57 -17.79 -15.69
C GLY A 173 -14.44 -18.26 -14.77
N HIS A 174 -14.78 -19.27 -13.97
CA HIS A 174 -13.84 -19.87 -13.02
C HIS A 174 -12.68 -20.56 -13.71
N ALA A 175 -11.45 -20.28 -13.26
CA ALA A 175 -10.22 -20.89 -13.76
C ALA A 175 -9.99 -22.29 -13.19
N TRP A 176 -10.34 -22.50 -11.92
CA TRP A 176 -10.05 -23.73 -11.16
C TRP A 176 -11.22 -24.73 -11.14
N GLY A 177 -12.44 -24.31 -11.49
CA GLY A 177 -13.61 -25.19 -11.59
C GLY A 177 -14.60 -24.89 -12.73
N PRO A 178 -15.46 -25.85 -13.10
CA PRO A 178 -16.52 -25.61 -14.07
C PRO A 178 -17.50 -24.54 -13.56
N ASN A 179 -17.95 -23.65 -14.43
CA ASN A 179 -18.88 -22.59 -14.05
C ASN A 179 -19.78 -22.20 -15.23
N GLU A 180 -21.07 -22.04 -14.94
CA GLU A 180 -22.11 -21.70 -15.93
C GLU A 180 -22.12 -20.22 -16.29
N GLU A 181 -21.61 -19.34 -15.42
CA GLU A 181 -21.61 -17.88 -15.60
C GLU A 181 -20.39 -17.38 -16.40
N ARG A 182 -20.22 -17.95 -17.60
CA ARG A 182 -19.20 -17.56 -18.58
C ARG A 182 -19.78 -17.31 -19.96
N GLY A 183 -18.98 -16.73 -20.85
CA GLY A 183 -19.38 -16.38 -22.22
C GLY A 183 -19.62 -14.89 -22.42
N VAL A 184 -20.53 -14.54 -23.32
CA VAL A 184 -20.84 -13.13 -23.63
C VAL A 184 -22.19 -12.75 -23.03
N PHE A 185 -22.19 -11.69 -22.22
CA PHE A 185 -23.39 -11.07 -21.67
C PHE A 185 -23.63 -9.71 -22.31
N LYS A 186 -24.90 -9.36 -22.53
CA LYS A 186 -25.32 -8.07 -23.08
C LYS A 186 -26.26 -7.37 -22.12
N THR A 187 -26.09 -6.06 -21.99
CA THR A 187 -27.06 -5.14 -21.38
C THR A 187 -27.51 -4.11 -22.42
N GLU A 188 -28.74 -3.63 -22.28
CA GLU A 188 -29.29 -2.50 -23.05
C GLU A 188 -29.82 -1.37 -22.14
N ASP A 189 -29.70 -1.51 -20.81
CA ASP A 189 -30.28 -0.61 -19.81
C ASP A 189 -29.29 -0.10 -18.75
N GLY A 190 -28.00 -0.06 -19.09
CA GLY A 190 -26.95 0.39 -18.18
C GLY A 190 -26.56 -0.65 -17.12
N GLY A 191 -26.84 -1.93 -17.37
CA GLY A 191 -26.42 -3.08 -16.57
C GLY A 191 -27.40 -3.43 -15.45
N ARG A 192 -28.65 -2.94 -15.54
CA ARG A 192 -29.71 -3.35 -14.62
C ARG A 192 -30.19 -4.75 -14.96
N THR A 193 -30.15 -5.13 -16.24
CA THR A 193 -30.45 -6.48 -16.70
C THR A 193 -29.38 -7.01 -17.65
N TRP A 194 -29.16 -8.33 -17.60
CA TRP A 194 -28.16 -9.03 -18.40
C TRP A 194 -28.78 -10.18 -19.17
N LYS A 195 -28.49 -10.26 -20.47
CA LYS A 195 -28.81 -11.40 -21.34
C LYS A 195 -27.53 -12.15 -21.68
N LYS A 196 -27.45 -13.44 -21.37
CA LYS A 196 -26.39 -14.32 -21.88
C LYS A 196 -26.63 -14.57 -23.37
N VAL A 197 -25.83 -13.95 -24.22
CA VAL A 197 -26.02 -13.92 -25.68
C VAL A 197 -25.14 -14.91 -26.44
N LEU A 198 -24.03 -15.37 -25.85
CA LEU A 198 -23.21 -16.45 -26.38
C LEU A 198 -22.71 -17.32 -25.22
N TYR A 199 -22.99 -18.61 -25.30
CA TYR A 199 -22.59 -19.62 -24.33
C TYR A 199 -22.33 -20.94 -25.04
N ILE A 200 -21.29 -21.66 -24.61
CA ILE A 200 -20.86 -22.91 -25.24
C ILE A 200 -21.02 -24.07 -24.26
N ASP A 201 -20.38 -23.99 -23.10
CA ASP A 201 -20.55 -24.88 -21.95
C ASP A 201 -19.87 -24.29 -20.69
N GLN A 202 -19.85 -25.06 -19.58
CA GLN A 202 -19.26 -24.68 -18.30
C GLN A 202 -17.72 -24.62 -18.25
N ASN A 203 -17.02 -24.92 -19.35
CA ASN A 203 -15.56 -24.91 -19.47
C ASN A 203 -15.03 -23.94 -20.55
N THR A 204 -15.90 -23.44 -21.42
CA THR A 204 -15.53 -22.50 -22.49
C THR A 204 -16.01 -21.09 -22.18
N GLY A 205 -15.08 -20.18 -21.88
CA GLY A 205 -15.34 -18.77 -21.58
C GLY A 205 -15.08 -17.86 -22.77
N CYS A 206 -15.45 -16.58 -22.67
CA CYS A 206 -15.07 -15.56 -23.66
C CYS A 206 -13.67 -15.03 -23.30
N SER A 207 -12.70 -15.18 -24.21
CA SER A 207 -11.31 -14.72 -24.02
C SER A 207 -11.02 -13.34 -24.58
N ASP A 208 -11.79 -12.91 -25.59
CA ASP A 208 -11.72 -11.56 -26.15
C ASP A 208 -13.00 -11.24 -26.95
N ILE A 209 -13.34 -9.96 -27.08
CA ILE A 209 -14.46 -9.48 -27.87
C ILE A 209 -14.12 -8.16 -28.56
N ALA A 210 -14.42 -8.06 -29.85
CA ALA A 210 -14.26 -6.86 -30.66
C ALA A 210 -15.58 -6.45 -31.31
N MET A 211 -15.82 -5.14 -31.35
CA MET A 211 -17.04 -4.53 -31.91
C MET A 211 -16.66 -3.63 -33.08
N ASP A 212 -17.37 -3.76 -34.21
CA ASP A 212 -17.27 -2.79 -35.31
C ASP A 212 -17.83 -1.43 -34.83
N ALA A 213 -16.94 -0.44 -34.67
CA ALA A 213 -17.29 0.89 -34.19
C ALA A 213 -18.25 1.65 -35.13
N ALA A 214 -18.27 1.33 -36.43
CA ALA A 214 -19.20 1.93 -37.40
C ALA A 214 -20.57 1.25 -37.39
N ASN A 215 -20.62 -0.04 -37.06
CA ASN A 215 -21.87 -0.80 -36.91
C ASN A 215 -21.80 -1.78 -35.72
N PRO A 216 -22.16 -1.35 -34.50
CA PRO A 216 -22.01 -2.15 -33.28
C PRO A 216 -23.00 -3.32 -33.17
N ARG A 217 -23.76 -3.62 -34.24
CA ARG A 217 -24.46 -4.90 -34.39
C ARG A 217 -23.54 -6.03 -34.83
N ILE A 218 -22.36 -5.69 -35.36
CA ILE A 218 -21.33 -6.63 -35.79
C ILE A 218 -20.29 -6.75 -34.68
N LEU A 219 -20.16 -7.96 -34.13
CA LEU A 219 -19.16 -8.27 -33.11
C LEU A 219 -18.52 -9.62 -33.39
N TYR A 220 -17.31 -9.79 -32.87
CA TYR A 220 -16.52 -11.02 -32.93
C TYR A 220 -16.14 -11.41 -31.51
N ALA A 221 -16.34 -12.68 -31.14
CA ALA A 221 -16.03 -13.19 -29.81
C ALA A 221 -15.14 -14.44 -29.93
N GLY A 222 -13.97 -14.38 -29.30
CA GLY A 222 -13.11 -15.52 -29.09
C GLY A 222 -13.61 -16.35 -27.92
N MET A 223 -14.05 -17.58 -28.18
CA MET A 223 -14.46 -18.51 -27.13
C MET A 223 -13.33 -19.49 -26.87
N TRP A 224 -12.90 -19.62 -25.62
CA TRP A 224 -11.70 -20.36 -25.21
C TRP A 224 -12.01 -21.41 -24.15
N THR A 225 -11.62 -22.65 -24.42
CA THR A 225 -11.74 -23.79 -23.50
C THR A 225 -10.45 -23.96 -22.74
N PHE A 226 -10.48 -23.82 -21.41
CA PHE A 226 -9.30 -23.98 -20.56
C PHE A 226 -9.66 -24.47 -19.16
N ARG A 227 -8.66 -25.00 -18.45
CA ARG A 227 -8.79 -25.41 -17.05
C ARG A 227 -7.44 -25.35 -16.33
N ARG A 228 -7.42 -24.76 -15.13
CA ARG A 228 -6.30 -24.92 -14.20
C ARG A 228 -6.57 -26.04 -13.20
N ARG A 229 -5.50 -26.70 -12.80
CA ARG A 229 -5.34 -27.55 -11.61
C ARG A 229 -4.01 -27.20 -10.98
N ALA A 230 -3.85 -27.48 -9.69
CA ALA A 230 -2.61 -27.12 -8.99
C ALA A 230 -1.34 -27.74 -9.62
N TRP A 231 -1.50 -28.88 -10.33
CA TRP A 231 -0.43 -29.64 -10.97
C TRP A 231 -0.51 -29.69 -12.51
N HIS A 232 -1.47 -29.00 -13.13
CA HIS A 232 -1.65 -29.08 -14.58
C HIS A 232 -2.46 -27.91 -15.11
N PHE A 233 -2.05 -27.38 -16.25
CA PHE A 233 -2.78 -26.36 -16.98
C PHE A 233 -3.12 -26.88 -18.38
N SER A 234 -4.38 -26.77 -18.77
CA SER A 234 -4.87 -27.12 -20.10
C SER A 234 -5.47 -25.88 -20.76
N ASP A 235 -4.95 -25.53 -21.93
CA ASP A 235 -5.18 -24.24 -22.61
C ASP A 235 -5.72 -24.38 -24.04
N SER A 236 -6.05 -25.60 -24.45
CA SER A 236 -6.55 -25.90 -25.79
C SER A 236 -7.64 -26.96 -25.70
N GLY A 237 -8.74 -26.74 -26.42
CA GLY A 237 -9.91 -27.63 -26.40
C GLY A 237 -10.72 -27.52 -27.68
N GLU A 238 -11.42 -28.60 -28.04
CA GLU A 238 -12.13 -28.76 -29.32
C GLU A 238 -13.23 -27.71 -29.56
N LYS A 239 -13.71 -27.07 -28.49
CA LYS A 239 -14.76 -26.04 -28.55
C LYS A 239 -14.21 -24.62 -28.65
N THR A 240 -12.90 -24.42 -28.56
CA THR A 240 -12.26 -23.13 -28.79
C THR A 240 -12.49 -22.69 -30.23
N ALA A 241 -13.10 -21.51 -30.43
CA ALA A 241 -13.43 -21.01 -31.75
C ALA A 241 -13.77 -19.52 -31.75
N LEU A 242 -13.63 -18.90 -32.93
CA LEU A 242 -14.10 -17.53 -33.19
C LEU A 242 -15.56 -17.56 -33.66
N TYR A 243 -16.38 -16.69 -33.06
CA TYR A 243 -17.77 -16.49 -33.44
C TYR A 243 -18.01 -15.06 -33.88
N ARG A 244 -18.97 -14.87 -34.79
CA ARG A 244 -19.42 -13.55 -35.25
C ARG A 244 -20.94 -13.42 -35.14
N THR A 245 -21.40 -12.26 -34.70
CA THR A 245 -22.79 -11.80 -34.83
C THR A 245 -22.87 -10.66 -35.84
N MET A 246 -24.01 -10.57 -36.55
CA MET A 246 -24.34 -9.44 -37.43
C MET A 246 -25.59 -8.67 -36.96
N ASP A 247 -26.27 -9.14 -35.92
CA ASP A 247 -27.58 -8.66 -35.45
C ASP A 247 -27.57 -8.22 -33.98
N GLY A 248 -26.40 -7.85 -33.45
CA GLY A 248 -26.23 -7.37 -32.08
C GLY A 248 -26.28 -8.46 -31.01
N GLY A 249 -25.93 -9.70 -31.37
CA GLY A 249 -25.79 -10.84 -30.46
C GLY A 249 -27.05 -11.68 -30.33
N ASN A 250 -28.03 -11.53 -31.24
CA ASN A 250 -29.20 -12.40 -31.24
C ASN A 250 -28.88 -13.75 -31.89
N THR A 251 -28.02 -13.75 -32.91
CA THR A 251 -27.47 -14.97 -33.52
C THR A 251 -25.96 -14.89 -33.67
N TRP A 252 -25.30 -16.03 -33.51
CA TRP A 252 -23.85 -16.15 -33.64
C TRP A 252 -23.49 -17.27 -34.62
N THR A 253 -22.56 -16.98 -35.52
CA THR A 253 -22.01 -17.94 -36.50
C THR A 253 -20.59 -18.28 -36.13
N LYS A 254 -20.27 -19.58 -35.99
CA LYS A 254 -18.89 -20.06 -35.86
C LYS A 254 -18.15 -19.84 -37.18
N LEU A 255 -17.00 -19.17 -37.14
CA LEU A 255 -16.19 -18.91 -38.32
C LEU A 255 -15.18 -20.05 -38.53
N THR A 256 -15.01 -20.49 -39.78
CA THR A 256 -14.13 -21.63 -40.13
C THR A 256 -13.38 -21.45 -41.46
N ASN A 257 -13.87 -20.59 -42.36
CA ASN A 257 -13.31 -20.44 -43.70
C ASN A 257 -11.94 -19.73 -43.67
N GLY A 258 -10.87 -20.48 -43.90
CA GLY A 258 -9.49 -19.96 -43.89
C GLY A 258 -8.87 -19.81 -42.49
N LEU A 259 -9.56 -20.28 -41.46
CA LEU A 259 -9.05 -20.40 -40.08
C LEU A 259 -8.52 -21.83 -39.82
N PRO A 260 -7.73 -22.03 -38.74
CA PRO A 260 -7.22 -23.34 -38.34
C PRO A 260 -8.31 -24.42 -38.23
N LYS A 261 -8.02 -25.64 -38.68
CA LYS A 261 -8.90 -26.80 -38.57
C LYS A 261 -8.60 -27.63 -37.32
N GLY A 262 -7.36 -27.57 -36.82
CA GLY A 262 -6.91 -28.22 -35.62
C GLY A 262 -7.24 -27.45 -34.34
N PRO A 263 -6.78 -27.94 -33.17
CA PRO A 263 -6.97 -27.28 -31.90
C PRO A 263 -6.35 -25.87 -31.88
N MET A 264 -7.05 -24.95 -31.23
CA MET A 264 -6.61 -23.58 -30.97
C MET A 264 -6.51 -23.33 -29.46
N ALA A 265 -5.58 -22.46 -29.07
CA ALA A 265 -5.47 -21.92 -27.70
C ALA A 265 -6.32 -20.64 -27.54
N ARG A 266 -6.01 -19.82 -26.53
CA ARG A 266 -6.68 -18.54 -26.31
C ARG A 266 -6.72 -17.70 -27.59
N ILE A 267 -7.88 -17.12 -27.86
CA ILE A 267 -8.13 -16.29 -29.05
C ILE A 267 -8.16 -14.82 -28.64
N GLY A 268 -7.33 -14.01 -29.30
CA GLY A 268 -7.46 -12.55 -29.36
C GLY A 268 -8.06 -12.10 -30.69
N VAL A 269 -8.86 -11.03 -30.67
CA VAL A 269 -9.53 -10.51 -31.86
C VAL A 269 -9.58 -8.99 -31.87
N ALA A 270 -9.32 -8.37 -33.02
CA ALA A 270 -9.42 -6.93 -33.18
C ALA A 270 -10.01 -6.54 -34.54
N THR A 271 -10.91 -5.55 -34.52
CA THR A 271 -11.49 -4.93 -35.72
C THR A 271 -10.80 -3.61 -36.02
N SER A 272 -10.54 -3.32 -37.30
CA SER A 272 -10.04 -2.00 -37.69
C SER A 272 -11.15 -0.94 -37.62
N ARG A 273 -10.88 0.18 -36.95
CA ARG A 273 -11.79 1.35 -36.92
C ARG A 273 -11.77 2.11 -38.24
N SER A 274 -10.59 2.30 -38.82
CA SER A 274 -10.38 3.04 -40.07
C SER A 274 -10.88 2.27 -41.31
N HIS A 275 -10.89 0.93 -41.24
CA HIS A 275 -11.43 0.08 -42.30
C HIS A 275 -12.19 -1.14 -41.74
N PRO A 276 -13.49 -1.01 -41.37
CA PRO A 276 -14.25 -2.04 -40.65
C PRO A 276 -14.43 -3.40 -41.34
N MET A 277 -13.99 -3.54 -42.60
CA MET A 277 -13.93 -4.83 -43.27
C MET A 277 -12.73 -5.68 -42.80
N THR A 278 -11.69 -5.04 -42.29
CA THR A 278 -10.46 -5.69 -41.83
C THR A 278 -10.59 -6.13 -40.38
N VAL A 279 -10.37 -7.43 -40.15
CA VAL A 279 -10.42 -8.06 -38.82
C VAL A 279 -9.20 -8.97 -38.66
N TYR A 280 -8.59 -8.92 -37.49
CA TYR A 280 -7.47 -9.77 -37.10
C TYR A 280 -7.87 -10.76 -36.03
N MET A 281 -7.31 -11.95 -36.11
CA MET A 281 -7.41 -13.00 -35.10
C MET A 281 -6.01 -13.53 -34.81
N ILE A 282 -5.63 -13.55 -33.54
CA ILE A 282 -4.39 -14.17 -33.06
C ILE A 282 -4.75 -15.37 -32.18
N THR A 283 -4.05 -16.47 -32.38
CA THR A 283 -4.19 -17.71 -31.59
C THR A 283 -2.93 -18.55 -31.75
N GLU A 284 -2.73 -19.50 -30.86
CA GLU A 284 -1.73 -20.54 -31.07
C GLU A 284 -2.36 -21.77 -31.71
N THR A 285 -1.57 -22.38 -32.59
CA THR A 285 -1.85 -23.63 -33.29
C THR A 285 -0.57 -24.44 -33.35
N ARG A 286 -0.67 -25.72 -33.72
CA ARG A 286 0.52 -26.59 -33.82
C ARG A 286 1.38 -26.25 -35.04
N ASP A 287 0.75 -26.01 -36.18
CA ASP A 287 1.40 -25.85 -37.48
C ASP A 287 0.56 -25.06 -38.52
N GLU A 288 -0.56 -24.45 -38.12
CA GLU A 288 -1.51 -23.81 -39.03
C GLU A 288 -1.37 -22.27 -39.11
N GLY A 289 -0.54 -21.65 -38.25
CA GLY A 289 -0.36 -20.21 -38.17
C GLY A 289 -0.53 -19.62 -36.77
N VAL A 290 -0.16 -18.35 -36.62
CA VAL A 290 -0.32 -17.57 -35.38
C VAL A 290 -1.28 -16.40 -35.56
N LEU A 291 -1.15 -15.67 -36.68
CA LEU A 291 -1.96 -14.49 -36.97
C LEU A 291 -2.71 -14.64 -38.29
N PHE A 292 -4.00 -14.33 -38.25
CA PHE A 292 -4.93 -14.43 -39.36
C PHE A 292 -5.62 -13.09 -39.60
N ARG A 293 -5.89 -12.79 -40.86
CA ARG A 293 -6.57 -11.57 -41.30
C ARG A 293 -7.73 -11.90 -42.23
N SER A 294 -8.84 -11.21 -42.02
CA SER A 294 -9.94 -11.09 -42.97
C SER A 294 -10.02 -9.66 -43.48
N ASP A 295 -10.41 -9.48 -44.74
CA ASP A 295 -10.72 -8.17 -45.36
C ASP A 295 -12.17 -8.10 -45.85
N ASP A 296 -13.01 -9.04 -45.40
CA ASP A 296 -14.42 -9.18 -45.81
C ASP A 296 -15.36 -9.38 -44.61
N ARG A 297 -15.03 -8.80 -43.45
CA ARG A 297 -15.80 -8.95 -42.18
C ARG A 297 -15.88 -10.39 -41.67
N GLY A 298 -14.87 -11.20 -41.95
CA GLY A 298 -14.72 -12.56 -41.43
C GLY A 298 -15.45 -13.62 -42.25
N GLU A 299 -15.88 -13.32 -43.48
CA GLU A 299 -16.41 -14.33 -44.41
C GLU A 299 -15.30 -15.29 -44.88
N SER A 300 -14.09 -14.76 -45.08
CA SER A 300 -12.88 -15.52 -45.38
C SER A 300 -11.66 -14.97 -44.66
N TRP A 301 -10.75 -15.87 -44.30
CA TRP A 301 -9.52 -15.57 -43.57
C TRP A 301 -8.29 -16.08 -44.32
N ARG A 302 -7.14 -15.45 -44.06
CA ARG A 302 -5.82 -15.94 -44.49
C ARG A 302 -4.82 -15.82 -43.35
N LYS A 303 -3.91 -16.77 -43.25
CA LYS A 303 -2.70 -16.64 -42.41
C LYS A 303 -1.84 -15.49 -42.94
N VAL A 304 -1.39 -14.61 -42.06
CA VAL A 304 -0.44 -13.53 -42.38
C VAL A 304 0.87 -13.65 -41.61
N HIS A 305 0.89 -14.32 -40.45
CA HIS A 305 2.11 -14.58 -39.67
C HIS A 305 2.10 -15.94 -38.98
N ASP A 306 3.29 -16.48 -38.72
CA ASP A 306 3.47 -17.83 -38.14
C ASP A 306 4.60 -17.89 -37.09
N ASN A 307 5.18 -16.75 -36.70
CA ASN A 307 6.18 -16.73 -35.64
C ASN A 307 5.49 -16.81 -34.27
N PRO A 308 5.72 -17.85 -33.44
CA PRO A 308 5.08 -17.95 -32.13
C PRO A 308 5.51 -16.85 -31.15
N GLN A 309 6.60 -16.13 -31.40
CA GLN A 309 7.07 -15.07 -30.49
C GLN A 309 6.08 -13.90 -30.36
N ILE A 310 5.31 -13.58 -31.40
CA ILE A 310 4.28 -12.53 -31.31
C ILE A 310 3.07 -12.95 -30.48
N ASN A 311 2.99 -14.21 -30.08
CA ASN A 311 1.92 -14.79 -29.25
C ASN A 311 2.49 -15.81 -28.25
N PHE A 312 3.64 -15.48 -27.64
CA PHE A 312 4.32 -16.35 -26.68
C PHE A 312 3.36 -16.62 -25.52
N ARG A 313 3.19 -17.87 -25.08
CA ARG A 313 2.27 -18.27 -23.98
C ARG A 313 0.86 -17.63 -24.10
N PRO A 314 0.08 -18.05 -25.10
CA PRO A 314 -1.16 -17.39 -25.49
C PRO A 314 -2.18 -17.29 -24.36
N PHE A 315 -2.26 -18.28 -23.48
CA PHE A 315 -3.18 -18.22 -22.34
C PHE A 315 -2.99 -16.95 -21.49
N TYR A 316 -1.79 -16.38 -21.51
CA TYR A 316 -1.42 -15.24 -20.71
C TYR A 316 -1.51 -13.91 -21.48
N TYR A 317 -1.06 -13.85 -22.75
CA TYR A 317 -0.96 -12.56 -23.47
C TYR A 317 -1.78 -12.41 -24.75
N SER A 318 -2.51 -13.41 -25.26
CA SER A 318 -3.03 -13.43 -26.65
C SER A 318 -4.00 -12.30 -27.01
N ASP A 319 -3.46 -11.09 -27.16
CA ASP A 319 -4.10 -9.79 -27.29
C ASP A 319 -3.47 -9.08 -28.49
N ILE A 320 -4.31 -8.54 -29.37
CA ILE A 320 -3.90 -7.77 -30.54
C ILE A 320 -4.64 -6.45 -30.57
N ARG A 321 -3.99 -5.38 -31.04
CA ARG A 321 -4.60 -4.07 -31.25
C ARG A 321 -4.31 -3.59 -32.67
N VAL A 322 -5.30 -2.91 -33.26
CA VAL A 322 -5.18 -2.27 -34.57
C VAL A 322 -5.12 -0.77 -34.34
N ASP A 323 -4.22 -0.08 -35.05
CA ASP A 323 -4.17 1.37 -35.05
C ASP A 323 -5.55 1.94 -35.47
N PRO A 324 -6.15 2.85 -34.68
CA PRO A 324 -7.46 3.42 -35.00
C PRO A 324 -7.54 4.15 -36.35
N ASN A 325 -6.41 4.57 -36.92
CA ASN A 325 -6.30 5.38 -38.13
C ASN A 325 -5.68 4.64 -39.32
N ASP A 326 -5.10 3.46 -39.13
CA ASP A 326 -4.50 2.66 -40.21
C ASP A 326 -4.79 1.16 -40.02
N PRO A 327 -5.52 0.50 -40.95
CA PRO A 327 -5.84 -0.93 -40.82
C PRO A 327 -4.61 -1.84 -40.91
N ASN A 328 -3.47 -1.38 -41.41
CA ASN A 328 -2.27 -2.19 -41.57
C ASN A 328 -1.27 -2.05 -40.42
N THR A 329 -1.42 -1.03 -39.57
CA THR A 329 -0.60 -0.89 -38.37
C THR A 329 -1.25 -1.64 -37.21
N ILE A 330 -0.55 -2.66 -36.70
CA ILE A 330 -1.04 -3.52 -35.62
C ILE A 330 0.04 -3.76 -34.57
N TYR A 331 -0.42 -4.05 -33.36
CA TYR A 331 0.42 -4.32 -32.19
C TYR A 331 0.03 -5.66 -31.58
N SER A 332 1.02 -6.51 -31.34
CA SER A 332 0.85 -7.81 -30.68
C SER A 332 1.41 -7.72 -29.27
N LEU A 333 0.57 -8.04 -28.29
CA LEU A 333 0.93 -8.11 -26.88
C LEU A 333 1.35 -9.55 -26.58
N SER A 334 2.53 -9.70 -26.00
CA SER A 334 3.21 -10.97 -25.78
C SER A 334 4.27 -10.76 -24.69
N GLY A 335 5.11 -11.76 -24.42
CA GLY A 335 6.29 -11.58 -23.55
C GLY A 335 7.17 -10.40 -23.98
N GLY A 336 7.17 -10.07 -25.28
CA GLY A 336 7.63 -8.77 -25.79
C GLY A 336 6.51 -8.02 -26.52
N LEU A 337 6.68 -6.71 -26.73
CA LEU A 337 5.76 -5.89 -27.53
C LEU A 337 6.21 -5.86 -28.99
N TYR A 338 5.31 -6.19 -29.92
CA TYR A 338 5.60 -6.24 -31.35
C TYR A 338 4.71 -5.29 -32.15
N LYS A 339 5.28 -4.64 -33.15
CA LYS A 339 4.58 -3.75 -34.09
C LYS A 339 4.74 -4.26 -35.53
N SER A 340 3.69 -4.18 -36.30
CA SER A 340 3.69 -4.37 -37.76
C SER A 340 3.02 -3.17 -38.41
N THR A 341 3.48 -2.77 -39.61
CA THR A 341 2.92 -1.67 -40.41
C THR A 341 2.47 -2.13 -41.81
N ASP A 342 2.59 -3.43 -42.10
CA ASP A 342 2.25 -4.05 -43.39
C ASP A 342 1.09 -5.06 -43.25
N GLY A 343 0.30 -4.90 -42.19
CA GLY A 343 -0.87 -5.70 -41.94
C GLY A 343 -0.57 -7.08 -41.35
N GLY A 344 0.56 -7.22 -40.64
CA GLY A 344 0.96 -8.42 -39.92
C GLY A 344 1.89 -9.35 -40.69
N VAL A 345 2.44 -8.91 -41.82
CA VAL A 345 3.36 -9.73 -42.62
C VAL A 345 4.73 -9.73 -41.97
N THR A 346 5.25 -8.55 -41.60
CA THR A 346 6.51 -8.39 -40.86
C THR A 346 6.28 -7.71 -39.51
N PHE A 347 7.10 -8.08 -38.53
CA PHE A 347 7.05 -7.53 -37.17
C PHE A 347 8.42 -7.07 -36.71
N GLU A 348 8.43 -5.96 -35.98
CA GLU A 348 9.55 -5.49 -35.19
C GLU A 348 9.21 -5.54 -33.70
N SER A 349 10.21 -5.85 -32.86
CA SER A 349 10.05 -5.73 -31.41
C SER A 349 10.34 -4.30 -30.99
N ILE A 350 9.37 -3.69 -30.32
CA ILE A 350 9.44 -2.35 -29.72
C ILE A 350 9.46 -2.46 -28.20
N GLY A 351 9.68 -1.35 -27.49
CA GLY A 351 9.61 -1.35 -26.02
C GLY A 351 10.73 -2.16 -25.33
N ARG A 352 11.90 -2.37 -25.95
CA ARG A 352 12.99 -3.16 -25.34
C ARG A 352 13.61 -2.55 -24.07
N GLY A 353 13.34 -1.27 -23.80
CA GLY A 353 13.83 -0.54 -22.62
C GLY A 353 12.84 -0.50 -21.44
N ILE A 354 11.67 -1.11 -21.58
CA ILE A 354 10.65 -1.25 -20.54
C ILE A 354 10.49 -2.73 -20.17
N HIS A 355 9.73 -3.02 -19.12
CA HIS A 355 9.44 -4.41 -18.73
C HIS A 355 8.69 -5.15 -19.84
N GLY A 356 9.01 -6.44 -20.05
CA GLY A 356 8.27 -7.33 -20.94
C GLY A 356 6.90 -7.69 -20.38
N ASP A 357 6.27 -8.75 -20.86
CA ASP A 357 4.98 -9.25 -20.36
C ASP A 357 3.85 -8.23 -20.53
N HIS A 358 3.59 -7.80 -21.76
CA HIS A 358 2.63 -6.74 -22.04
C HIS A 358 1.20 -7.29 -22.01
N GLN A 359 0.34 -6.71 -21.18
CA GLN A 359 -1.05 -7.14 -20.99
C GLN A 359 -2.07 -6.10 -21.46
N ALA A 360 -1.67 -4.82 -21.49
CA ALA A 360 -2.56 -3.71 -21.80
C ALA A 360 -1.95 -2.75 -22.82
N LEU A 361 -2.78 -2.28 -23.76
CA LEU A 361 -2.39 -1.30 -24.77
C LEU A 361 -3.62 -0.50 -25.23
N TRP A 362 -3.49 0.82 -25.22
CA TRP A 362 -4.45 1.76 -25.79
C TRP A 362 -3.72 2.73 -26.73
N ILE A 363 -4.27 2.90 -27.93
CA ILE A 363 -3.74 3.80 -28.96
C ILE A 363 -4.74 4.94 -29.08
N ASP A 364 -4.27 6.18 -29.01
CA ASP A 364 -5.16 7.35 -29.06
C ASP A 364 -5.81 7.44 -30.45
N PRO A 365 -7.15 7.36 -30.55
CA PRO A 365 -7.82 7.39 -31.84
C PRO A 365 -7.73 8.74 -32.56
N MET A 366 -7.21 9.79 -31.91
CA MET A 366 -6.93 11.10 -32.51
C MET A 366 -5.44 11.34 -32.76
N ASP A 367 -4.55 10.44 -32.30
CA ASP A 367 -3.09 10.59 -32.37
C ASP A 367 -2.41 9.21 -32.30
N SER A 368 -2.19 8.56 -33.45
CA SER A 368 -1.60 7.22 -33.53
C SER A 368 -0.21 7.10 -32.88
N ASP A 369 0.51 8.22 -32.71
CA ASP A 369 1.82 8.22 -32.05
C ASP A 369 1.70 8.14 -30.52
N ARG A 370 0.53 8.46 -29.97
CA ARG A 370 0.28 8.38 -28.53
C ARG A 370 -0.24 6.99 -28.15
N ILE A 371 0.59 6.25 -27.43
CA ILE A 371 0.29 4.89 -26.97
C ILE A 371 0.45 4.81 -25.46
N LEU A 372 -0.56 4.28 -24.78
CA LEU A 372 -0.47 3.86 -23.39
C LEU A 372 -0.26 2.34 -23.35
N SER A 373 0.70 1.87 -22.55
CA SER A 373 0.99 0.44 -22.41
C SER A 373 1.12 0.07 -20.93
N GLY A 374 0.62 -1.12 -20.58
CA GLY A 374 0.76 -1.75 -19.29
C GLY A 374 1.35 -3.16 -19.42
N SER A 375 2.15 -3.56 -18.43
CA SER A 375 2.81 -4.86 -18.35
C SER A 375 2.96 -5.34 -16.90
N ASP A 376 3.61 -6.49 -16.69
CA ASP A 376 3.93 -7.01 -15.35
C ASP A 376 4.88 -6.08 -14.54
N GLY A 377 5.56 -5.13 -15.21
CA GLY A 377 6.44 -4.13 -14.58
C GLY A 377 5.87 -2.71 -14.47
N GLY A 378 4.55 -2.55 -14.61
CA GLY A 378 3.88 -1.25 -14.49
C GLY A 378 3.34 -0.70 -15.81
N PHE A 379 3.35 0.63 -15.96
CA PHE A 379 2.74 1.31 -17.10
C PHE A 379 3.57 2.49 -17.60
N GLN A 380 3.39 2.77 -18.89
CA GLN A 380 4.22 3.70 -19.67
C GLN A 380 3.42 4.37 -20.79
N VAL A 381 3.95 5.48 -21.30
CA VAL A 381 3.43 6.20 -22.46
C VAL A 381 4.50 6.38 -23.53
N SER A 382 4.11 6.26 -24.79
CA SER A 382 4.90 6.66 -25.96
C SER A 382 4.20 7.80 -26.69
N TYR A 383 4.99 8.68 -27.32
CA TYR A 383 4.52 9.81 -28.15
C TYR A 383 5.11 9.77 -29.56
N ASP A 384 5.66 8.63 -29.98
CA ASP A 384 6.32 8.40 -31.26
C ASP A 384 5.96 7.01 -31.82
N GLY A 385 4.77 6.52 -31.51
CA GLY A 385 4.22 5.29 -32.07
C GLY A 385 4.87 4.01 -31.54
N GLY A 386 5.49 4.08 -30.35
CA GLY A 386 6.08 2.96 -29.61
C GLY A 386 7.61 2.87 -29.68
N LEU A 387 8.29 3.85 -30.27
CA LEU A 387 9.76 3.84 -30.41
C LEU A 387 10.46 4.18 -29.09
N THR A 388 9.98 5.18 -28.37
CA THR A 388 10.47 5.57 -27.04
C THR A 388 9.33 5.64 -26.02
N TRP A 389 9.69 5.44 -24.75
CA TRP A 389 8.73 5.27 -23.65
C TRP A 389 9.11 6.07 -22.41
N GLU A 390 8.12 6.70 -21.79
CA GLU A 390 8.19 7.26 -20.45
C GLU A 390 7.49 6.32 -19.47
N ILE A 391 8.19 5.88 -18.43
CA ILE A 391 7.67 4.96 -17.40
C ILE A 391 7.14 5.75 -16.19
N PHE A 392 5.96 5.37 -15.69
CA PHE A 392 5.37 5.95 -14.49
C PHE A 392 5.63 5.08 -13.25
N ASN A 393 6.55 5.54 -12.40
CA ASN A 393 6.96 4.84 -11.17
C ASN A 393 6.58 5.63 -9.90
N ASN A 394 5.40 6.24 -9.93
CA ASN A 394 4.81 7.02 -8.83
C ASN A 394 3.54 6.41 -8.24
N VAL A 395 3.24 5.15 -8.57
CA VAL A 395 2.15 4.35 -8.04
C VAL A 395 2.69 3.00 -7.56
N THR A 396 2.22 2.53 -6.40
CA THR A 396 2.61 1.24 -5.82
C THR A 396 1.71 0.12 -6.32
N LEU A 397 2.19 -0.67 -7.29
CA LEU A 397 1.48 -1.85 -7.82
C LEU A 397 2.14 -3.19 -7.45
N SER A 398 3.15 -3.14 -6.59
CA SER A 398 4.04 -4.27 -6.34
C SER A 398 3.35 -5.42 -5.61
N GLN A 399 3.67 -6.64 -6.04
CA GLN A 399 2.97 -7.85 -5.65
C GLN A 399 3.89 -8.80 -4.86
N PHE A 400 3.95 -8.65 -3.54
CA PHE A 400 4.78 -9.51 -2.67
C PHE A 400 4.16 -10.89 -2.49
N TYR A 401 4.99 -11.94 -2.60
CA TYR A 401 4.65 -13.30 -2.14
C TYR A 401 4.97 -13.50 -0.67
N HIS A 402 6.13 -13.01 -0.22
CA HIS A 402 6.60 -13.11 1.18
C HIS A 402 7.26 -11.82 1.63
N ILE A 403 7.25 -11.57 2.94
CA ILE A 403 7.88 -10.39 3.54
C ILE A 403 8.76 -10.77 4.72
N PHE A 404 9.90 -10.13 4.83
CA PHE A 404 10.92 -10.33 5.86
C PHE A 404 11.44 -8.99 6.35
N TYR A 405 12.20 -9.03 7.44
CA TYR A 405 12.86 -7.87 8.01
C TYR A 405 14.25 -8.25 8.50
N ASP A 406 15.08 -7.24 8.73
CA ASP A 406 16.33 -7.41 9.49
C ASP A 406 16.29 -6.64 10.81
N LEU A 407 17.42 -6.63 11.52
CA LEU A 407 17.55 -5.96 12.82
C LEU A 407 18.40 -4.69 12.78
N ARG A 408 18.64 -4.10 11.59
CA ARG A 408 19.31 -2.78 11.49
C ARG A 408 18.50 -1.70 12.21
N ASN A 409 19.08 -0.54 12.45
CA ASN A 409 18.37 0.61 13.02
C ASN A 409 18.62 1.89 12.18
N PRO A 410 17.64 2.36 11.38
CA PRO A 410 16.36 1.72 11.10
C PRO A 410 16.48 0.36 10.42
N TYR A 411 15.49 -0.52 10.63
CA TYR A 411 15.47 -1.85 10.01
C TYR A 411 14.99 -1.77 8.57
N TYR A 412 15.33 -2.77 7.77
CA TYR A 412 14.86 -2.90 6.39
C TYR A 412 13.79 -3.99 6.29
N VAL A 413 12.89 -3.79 5.34
CA VAL A 413 11.88 -4.74 4.90
C VAL A 413 12.34 -5.32 3.56
N CYS A 414 12.27 -6.64 3.42
CA CYS A 414 12.70 -7.36 2.24
C CYS A 414 11.63 -8.35 1.80
N GLY A 415 11.51 -8.60 0.50
CA GLY A 415 10.56 -9.58 -0.03
C GLY A 415 10.71 -9.80 -1.53
N GLY A 416 10.15 -10.90 -2.01
CA GLY A 416 10.10 -11.24 -3.42
C GLY A 416 8.77 -10.86 -4.07
N LEU A 417 8.84 -10.47 -5.34
CA LEU A 417 7.73 -9.97 -6.12
C LEU A 417 7.44 -10.82 -7.36
N GLN A 418 6.17 -10.84 -7.75
CA GLN A 418 5.72 -11.36 -9.04
C GLN A 418 6.46 -10.66 -10.21
N ASP A 419 7.13 -11.45 -11.05
CA ASP A 419 7.99 -11.12 -12.22
C ASP A 419 9.05 -10.01 -12.03
N ASN A 420 9.15 -9.43 -10.84
CA ASN A 420 9.96 -8.24 -10.58
C ASN A 420 11.15 -8.52 -9.65
N GLY A 421 11.45 -9.77 -9.33
CA GLY A 421 12.61 -10.16 -8.51
C GLY A 421 12.46 -9.88 -7.01
N ASN A 422 13.59 -9.91 -6.30
CA ASN A 422 13.68 -9.75 -4.84
C ASN A 422 14.19 -8.36 -4.48
N TRP A 423 13.58 -7.71 -3.49
CA TRP A 423 13.84 -6.31 -3.12
C TRP A 423 13.99 -6.11 -1.61
N CYS A 424 14.76 -5.09 -1.24
CA CYS A 424 14.85 -4.59 0.13
C CYS A 424 14.78 -3.06 0.15
N GLY A 425 14.21 -2.50 1.22
CA GLY A 425 14.15 -1.06 1.45
C GLY A 425 13.90 -0.74 2.92
N PRO A 426 14.09 0.52 3.32
CA PRO A 426 14.06 0.87 4.74
C PRO A 426 12.62 1.00 5.27
N SER A 427 12.40 0.63 6.53
CA SER A 427 11.15 0.92 7.27
C SER A 427 10.88 2.42 7.44
N ARG A 428 11.97 3.20 7.44
CA ARG A 428 12.01 4.66 7.41
C ARG A 428 13.37 5.15 6.92
N THR A 429 13.41 6.31 6.29
CA THR A 429 14.65 7.02 6.01
C THR A 429 15.00 7.99 7.13
N LEU A 430 16.21 8.53 7.04
CA LEU A 430 16.70 9.62 7.88
C LEU A 430 16.62 10.95 7.11
N TYR A 431 15.72 10.98 6.12
CA TYR A 431 15.44 12.12 5.26
C TYR A 431 14.07 12.70 5.54
N THR A 432 13.94 14.02 5.46
CA THR A 432 12.66 14.70 5.69
C THR A 432 11.60 14.38 4.63
N GLU A 433 12.05 13.92 3.48
CA GLU A 433 11.28 13.63 2.28
C GLU A 433 10.58 12.27 2.33
N GLY A 434 10.90 11.41 3.31
CA GLY A 434 10.32 10.07 3.42
C GLY A 434 11.12 8.99 2.68
N ILE A 435 10.49 7.87 2.38
CA ILE A 435 11.06 6.70 1.69
C ILE A 435 10.79 6.85 0.20
N ARG A 436 11.85 7.05 -0.58
CA ARG A 436 11.75 7.18 -2.03
C ARG A 436 11.79 5.82 -2.70
N LYS A 437 11.35 5.80 -3.95
CA LYS A 437 11.51 4.64 -4.83
C LYS A 437 12.97 4.20 -4.95
N ASP A 438 13.92 5.15 -4.98
CA ASP A 438 15.35 4.86 -5.13
C ASP A 438 16.04 4.41 -3.82
N ASP A 439 15.34 4.46 -2.68
CA ASP A 439 15.85 3.89 -1.43
C ASP A 439 15.62 2.35 -1.37
N TRP A 440 14.82 1.81 -2.31
CA TRP A 440 14.65 0.38 -2.53
C TRP A 440 15.63 -0.14 -3.59
N TYR A 441 16.21 -1.31 -3.35
CA TYR A 441 17.17 -1.95 -4.25
C TYR A 441 16.83 -3.42 -4.48
N SER A 442 17.18 -3.90 -5.68
CA SER A 442 17.03 -5.29 -6.07
C SER A 442 18.20 -6.14 -5.53
N ILE A 443 17.89 -7.39 -5.17
CA ILE A 443 18.81 -8.39 -4.63
C ILE A 443 19.13 -9.44 -5.69
N SER A 444 18.10 -9.94 -6.37
CA SER A 444 18.15 -10.97 -7.40
C SER A 444 16.89 -10.89 -8.29
N GLY A 445 16.91 -11.51 -9.47
CA GLY A 445 15.83 -11.44 -10.48
C GLY A 445 14.88 -12.64 -10.49
N GLY A 446 14.13 -12.81 -11.59
CA GLY A 446 13.06 -13.81 -11.75
C GLY A 446 11.73 -13.35 -11.15
N ASP A 447 10.76 -14.25 -10.99
CA ASP A 447 9.78 -14.06 -9.91
C ASP A 447 10.58 -14.17 -8.62
N GLY A 448 10.56 -13.14 -7.78
CA GLY A 448 11.15 -13.23 -6.47
C GLY A 448 10.16 -13.83 -5.49
N PHE A 449 10.59 -14.73 -4.59
CA PHE A 449 9.73 -15.22 -3.51
C PHE A 449 10.27 -14.84 -2.13
N TYR A 450 11.23 -15.62 -1.63
CA TYR A 450 11.86 -15.39 -0.34
C TYR A 450 13.03 -14.42 -0.52
N ALA A 451 13.14 -13.46 0.38
CA ALA A 451 14.29 -12.56 0.51
C ALA A 451 14.58 -12.40 2.01
N VAL A 452 15.37 -13.33 2.57
CA VAL A 452 15.54 -13.52 4.02
C VAL A 452 16.91 -13.01 4.47
N PRO A 453 17.00 -11.83 5.12
CA PRO A 453 18.26 -11.34 5.67
C PRO A 453 18.75 -12.24 6.81
N VAL A 454 20.07 -12.49 6.86
CA VAL A 454 20.67 -13.25 7.96
C VAL A 454 20.72 -12.37 9.22
N PRO A 455 20.12 -12.78 10.36
CA PRO A 455 19.94 -11.89 11.53
C PRO A 455 21.21 -11.23 12.08
N ASP A 456 22.34 -11.95 12.15
CA ASP A 456 23.63 -11.45 12.64
C ASP A 456 24.52 -10.85 11.54
N LYS A 457 24.15 -11.06 10.27
CA LYS A 457 24.85 -10.58 9.08
C LYS A 457 23.84 -10.06 8.06
N PRO A 458 23.13 -8.95 8.34
CA PRO A 458 22.03 -8.48 7.49
C PRO A 458 22.47 -8.04 6.08
N HIS A 459 23.78 -7.99 5.81
CA HIS A 459 24.31 -7.81 4.47
C HIS A 459 24.30 -9.09 3.61
N LEU A 460 24.14 -10.26 4.24
CA LEU A 460 23.91 -11.52 3.54
C LEU A 460 22.41 -11.78 3.51
N VAL A 461 21.87 -12.00 2.32
CA VAL A 461 20.45 -12.26 2.11
C VAL A 461 20.28 -13.54 1.30
N TYR A 462 19.54 -14.50 1.85
CA TYR A 462 19.06 -15.63 1.05
C TYR A 462 17.92 -15.17 0.16
N SER A 463 17.94 -15.58 -1.10
CA SER A 463 16.80 -15.34 -1.97
C SER A 463 16.53 -16.53 -2.88
N ASN A 464 15.35 -16.60 -3.45
CA ASN A 464 15.05 -17.55 -4.51
C ASN A 464 14.16 -16.99 -5.61
N SER A 465 14.10 -17.77 -6.68
CA SER A 465 13.22 -17.60 -7.84
C SER A 465 12.62 -18.95 -8.24
N GLN A 466 11.91 -18.99 -9.37
CA GLN A 466 11.00 -20.07 -9.73
C GLN A 466 11.68 -21.45 -9.73
N GLY A 467 10.92 -22.47 -9.32
CA GLY A 467 11.37 -23.86 -9.38
C GLY A 467 12.59 -24.15 -8.49
N GLY A 468 12.62 -23.52 -7.31
CA GLY A 468 13.63 -23.79 -6.29
C GLY A 468 15.01 -23.16 -6.52
N ASN A 469 15.15 -22.23 -7.47
CA ASN A 469 16.43 -21.62 -7.74
C ASN A 469 16.86 -20.68 -6.61
N ILE A 470 17.79 -21.14 -5.76
CA ILE A 470 18.18 -20.49 -4.50
C ILE A 470 19.58 -19.85 -4.58
N PHE A 471 19.69 -18.67 -3.97
CA PHE A 471 20.88 -17.84 -3.93
C PHE A 471 21.18 -17.34 -2.52
N ILE A 472 22.45 -16.96 -2.30
CA ILE A 472 22.83 -16.03 -1.24
C ILE A 472 23.59 -14.86 -1.85
N THR A 473 23.22 -13.64 -1.44
CA THR A 473 23.77 -12.39 -1.98
C THR A 473 24.41 -11.56 -0.88
N ASP A 474 25.63 -11.07 -1.10
CA ASP A 474 26.23 -10.02 -0.27
C ASP A 474 25.90 -8.64 -0.85
N ILE A 475 24.91 -7.97 -0.24
CA ILE A 475 24.34 -6.72 -0.75
C ILE A 475 25.30 -5.52 -0.66
N ARG A 476 26.47 -5.66 -0.01
CA ARG A 476 27.50 -4.61 -0.02
C ARG A 476 28.26 -4.58 -1.34
N THR A 477 28.33 -5.72 -2.02
CA THR A 477 29.12 -5.90 -3.25
C THR A 477 28.25 -6.27 -4.46
N GLY A 478 27.01 -6.71 -4.23
CA GLY A 478 26.15 -7.30 -5.26
C GLY A 478 26.55 -8.74 -5.63
N SER A 479 27.56 -9.32 -4.98
CA SER A 479 28.02 -10.67 -5.26
C SER A 479 26.93 -11.68 -4.90
N THR A 480 26.38 -12.34 -5.92
CA THR A 480 25.31 -13.33 -5.81
C THR A 480 25.84 -14.71 -6.15
N ARG A 481 25.53 -15.69 -5.33
CA ARG A 481 25.98 -17.07 -5.49
C ARG A 481 24.80 -18.01 -5.47
N SER A 482 24.66 -18.82 -6.52
CA SER A 482 23.75 -19.96 -6.49
C SER A 482 24.25 -20.98 -5.48
N ILE A 483 23.34 -21.45 -4.63
CA ILE A 483 23.62 -22.42 -3.56
C ILE A 483 22.66 -23.60 -3.64
N HIS A 484 22.23 -23.96 -4.86
CA HIS A 484 21.27 -25.03 -5.07
C HIS A 484 21.79 -26.38 -4.53
N PRO A 485 21.02 -27.14 -3.72
CA PRO A 485 21.49 -28.39 -3.12
C PRO A 485 21.91 -29.45 -4.13
N TYR A 486 21.26 -29.47 -5.29
CA TYR A 486 21.54 -30.40 -6.38
C TYR A 486 21.38 -29.70 -7.74
N PRO A 487 22.46 -29.15 -8.34
CA PRO A 487 22.36 -28.25 -9.49
C PRO A 487 22.16 -29.00 -10.83
N TYR A 488 21.06 -29.75 -10.93
CA TYR A 488 20.64 -30.45 -12.15
C TYR A 488 19.21 -30.05 -12.51
N ARG A 489 19.01 -29.50 -13.72
CA ARG A 489 17.70 -29.06 -14.23
C ARG A 489 16.94 -28.17 -13.24
N VAL A 490 17.62 -27.14 -12.74
CA VAL A 490 17.06 -26.20 -11.76
C VAL A 490 16.12 -25.21 -12.44
N GLY A 491 15.01 -24.86 -11.78
CA GLY A 491 14.08 -23.82 -12.23
C GLY A 491 13.14 -24.28 -13.36
N SER A 492 12.78 -23.37 -14.25
CA SER A 492 11.94 -23.62 -15.42
C SER A 492 12.69 -24.40 -16.51
N SER A 493 12.90 -25.70 -16.29
CA SER A 493 13.74 -26.57 -17.13
C SER A 493 13.05 -27.13 -18.38
N GLY A 494 11.75 -26.88 -18.55
CA GLY A 494 10.98 -27.29 -19.73
C GLY A 494 10.57 -28.77 -19.78
N ASP A 495 10.89 -29.56 -18.75
CA ASP A 495 10.59 -30.98 -18.67
C ASP A 495 9.63 -31.32 -17.52
N ALA A 496 9.07 -32.53 -17.56
CA ALA A 496 8.23 -33.04 -16.49
C ALA A 496 9.06 -33.25 -15.22
N ILE A 497 8.51 -32.85 -14.06
CA ILE A 497 9.21 -32.98 -12.79
C ILE A 497 9.30 -34.43 -12.26
N ALA A 498 8.57 -35.37 -12.88
CA ALA A 498 8.58 -36.79 -12.50
C ALA A 498 9.97 -37.42 -12.48
N GLU A 499 10.85 -36.96 -13.38
CA GLU A 499 12.22 -37.45 -13.58
C GLU A 499 13.26 -36.76 -12.69
N HIS A 500 12.86 -35.73 -11.93
CA HIS A 500 13.78 -35.01 -11.07
C HIS A 500 13.95 -35.75 -9.74
N PRO A 501 15.19 -35.93 -9.25
CA PRO A 501 15.43 -36.58 -7.95
C PRO A 501 14.88 -35.75 -6.79
N TYR A 502 14.94 -34.42 -6.93
CA TYR A 502 14.37 -33.47 -5.99
C TYR A 502 13.43 -32.54 -6.72
N ARG A 503 12.27 -32.27 -6.12
CA ARG A 503 11.21 -31.47 -6.73
C ARG A 503 11.00 -30.22 -5.92
N TYR A 504 10.99 -29.07 -6.59
CA TYR A 504 10.88 -27.78 -5.93
C TYR A 504 9.61 -27.08 -6.39
N ASN A 505 8.97 -26.36 -5.47
CA ASN A 505 7.80 -25.59 -5.83
C ASN A 505 8.21 -24.39 -6.69
N TRP A 506 7.24 -23.80 -7.39
CA TRP A 506 7.38 -22.44 -7.91
C TRP A 506 7.88 -21.48 -6.82
N ASP A 507 7.31 -21.61 -5.62
CA ASP A 507 7.57 -20.82 -4.41
C ASP A 507 8.14 -21.69 -3.28
N SER A 508 9.37 -22.18 -3.44
CA SER A 508 10.02 -23.08 -2.46
C SER A 508 10.43 -22.34 -1.16
N PRO A 509 10.19 -22.90 0.04
CA PRO A 509 10.43 -22.20 1.29
C PRO A 509 11.89 -22.17 1.73
N ILE A 510 12.30 -21.02 2.28
CA ILE A 510 13.56 -20.82 3.01
C ILE A 510 13.23 -20.48 4.47
N HIS A 511 13.85 -21.20 5.42
CA HIS A 511 13.68 -20.95 6.85
C HIS A 511 15.04 -20.88 7.55
N ILE A 512 15.37 -19.75 8.17
CA ILE A 512 16.56 -19.64 9.04
C ILE A 512 16.14 -20.06 10.44
N SER A 513 16.94 -20.91 11.09
CA SER A 513 16.68 -21.36 12.45
C SER A 513 16.59 -20.17 13.42
N PRO A 514 15.57 -20.09 14.29
CA PRO A 514 15.52 -19.09 15.36
C PRO A 514 16.58 -19.33 16.45
N HIS A 515 17.26 -20.49 16.45
CA HIS A 515 18.25 -20.88 17.46
C HIS A 515 19.70 -20.66 17.02
N ASP A 516 19.98 -20.69 15.72
CA ASP A 516 21.31 -20.44 15.14
C ASP A 516 21.19 -19.82 13.74
N PRO A 517 21.62 -18.55 13.53
CA PRO A 517 21.50 -17.86 12.24
C PRO A 517 22.36 -18.47 11.12
N LYS A 518 23.27 -19.41 11.42
CA LYS A 518 24.01 -20.18 10.41
C LYS A 518 23.21 -21.35 9.85
N VAL A 519 22.18 -21.81 10.57
CA VAL A 519 21.35 -22.94 10.17
C VAL A 519 20.22 -22.44 9.27
N VAL A 520 20.18 -22.93 8.04
CA VAL A 520 19.11 -22.65 7.08
C VAL A 520 18.52 -23.96 6.56
N TYR A 521 17.19 -23.98 6.44
CA TYR A 521 16.42 -25.05 5.85
C TYR A 521 15.87 -24.61 4.50
N PHE A 522 15.89 -25.51 3.52
CA PHE A 522 15.33 -25.29 2.20
C PHE A 522 14.42 -26.46 1.79
N GLY A 523 13.24 -26.15 1.27
CA GLY A 523 12.21 -27.13 0.92
C GLY A 523 12.20 -27.52 -0.55
N GLY A 524 12.45 -28.80 -0.83
CA GLY A 524 12.05 -29.48 -2.08
C GLY A 524 10.88 -30.42 -1.81
N ASN A 525 10.96 -31.68 -2.23
CA ASN A 525 10.13 -32.77 -1.71
C ASN A 525 10.70 -33.34 -0.39
N VAL A 526 11.96 -33.01 -0.10
CA VAL A 526 12.69 -33.28 1.13
C VAL A 526 13.14 -31.97 1.79
N VAL A 527 13.51 -32.02 3.07
CA VAL A 527 14.12 -30.89 3.78
C VAL A 527 15.63 -30.97 3.66
N PHE A 528 16.21 -29.93 3.07
CA PHE A 528 17.66 -29.70 3.06
C PHE A 528 18.03 -28.80 4.23
N LYS A 529 19.14 -29.10 4.90
CA LYS A 529 19.72 -28.30 5.99
C LYS A 529 21.15 -27.90 5.62
N SER A 530 21.49 -26.64 5.79
CA SER A 530 22.87 -26.14 5.73
C SER A 530 23.23 -25.45 7.05
N THR A 531 24.50 -25.51 7.43
CA THR A 531 25.08 -24.85 8.62
C THR A 531 26.21 -23.90 8.25
N ASP A 532 26.43 -23.68 6.95
CA ASP A 532 27.61 -23.00 6.39
C ASP A 532 27.22 -22.04 5.26
N TYR A 533 26.04 -21.46 5.37
CA TYR A 533 25.49 -20.49 4.41
C TYR A 533 25.28 -21.05 3.00
N GLY A 534 24.77 -22.27 2.91
CA GLY A 534 24.47 -22.97 1.65
C GLY A 534 25.71 -23.46 0.90
N GLN A 535 26.88 -23.55 1.54
CA GLN A 535 28.05 -24.17 0.92
C GLN A 535 27.88 -25.69 0.80
N SER A 536 27.26 -26.30 1.80
CA SER A 536 26.90 -27.71 1.80
C SER A 536 25.48 -27.92 2.34
N TRP A 537 24.85 -29.01 1.89
CA TRP A 537 23.49 -29.37 2.26
C TRP A 537 23.40 -30.83 2.71
N GLN A 538 22.72 -31.07 3.81
CA GLN A 538 22.33 -32.37 4.32
C GLN A 538 20.83 -32.57 4.14
N ILE A 539 20.41 -33.74 3.66
CA ILE A 539 19.00 -34.14 3.67
C ILE A 539 18.66 -34.67 5.06
N ILE A 540 17.64 -34.10 5.68
CA ILE A 540 17.21 -34.46 7.05
C ILE A 540 15.78 -35.01 7.08
N SER A 541 15.27 -35.47 5.94
CA SER A 541 13.94 -36.05 5.85
C SER A 541 13.85 -37.08 4.72
N PRO A 542 12.91 -38.03 4.77
CA PRO A 542 12.45 -38.73 3.57
C PRO A 542 11.69 -37.76 2.64
N ASP A 543 11.16 -38.27 1.52
CA ASP A 543 10.16 -37.55 0.74
C ASP A 543 8.90 -37.32 1.59
N LEU A 544 8.56 -36.07 1.87
CA LEU A 544 7.46 -35.67 2.75
C LEU A 544 6.14 -35.45 1.99
N THR A 545 6.11 -35.80 0.71
CA THR A 545 4.97 -35.58 -0.17
C THR A 545 4.25 -36.90 -0.44
N THR A 546 3.10 -36.87 -1.10
CA THR A 546 2.42 -38.08 -1.60
C THR A 546 3.21 -38.75 -2.73
N ASN A 547 4.13 -38.01 -3.37
CA ASN A 547 4.90 -38.43 -4.54
C ASN A 547 4.01 -39.02 -5.65
N ASP A 548 2.82 -38.46 -5.85
CA ASP A 548 1.88 -38.90 -6.87
C ASP A 548 2.44 -38.61 -8.27
N LYS A 549 2.99 -39.65 -8.92
CA LYS A 549 3.59 -39.54 -10.25
C LYS A 549 2.61 -39.08 -11.32
N SER A 550 1.30 -39.28 -11.14
CA SER A 550 0.30 -38.79 -12.10
C SER A 550 0.19 -37.25 -12.11
N LYS A 551 0.60 -36.58 -11.02
CA LYS A 551 0.62 -35.12 -10.87
C LYS A 551 1.98 -34.49 -11.14
N GLN A 552 2.97 -35.29 -11.58
CA GLN A 552 4.34 -34.82 -11.86
C GLN A 552 4.67 -34.83 -13.37
N GLN A 553 3.64 -35.02 -14.20
CA GLN A 553 3.76 -35.07 -15.66
C GLN A 553 3.87 -33.67 -16.25
N SER A 554 4.19 -33.58 -17.55
CA SER A 554 4.21 -32.29 -18.25
C SER A 554 2.84 -31.60 -18.17
N SER A 555 2.89 -30.28 -17.98
CA SER A 555 1.72 -29.40 -18.07
C SER A 555 1.56 -28.85 -19.49
N GLY A 556 0.38 -28.33 -19.83
CA GLY A 556 0.04 -27.80 -21.15
C GLY A 556 -1.00 -28.66 -21.89
N GLY A 557 -1.40 -28.18 -23.07
CA GLY A 557 -2.37 -28.84 -23.93
C GLY A 557 -1.77 -29.66 -25.08
N PRO A 558 -2.61 -30.19 -25.98
CA PRO A 558 -2.18 -30.90 -27.20
C PRO A 558 -1.34 -30.04 -28.17
N ILE A 559 -1.39 -28.71 -28.04
CA ILE A 559 -0.63 -27.79 -28.90
C ILE A 559 0.83 -27.74 -28.45
N TYR A 560 1.09 -27.23 -27.23
CA TYR A 560 2.41 -27.24 -26.58
C TYR A 560 2.33 -27.61 -25.09
N THR A 561 3.46 -28.05 -24.56
CA THR A 561 3.69 -28.21 -23.12
C THR A 561 4.16 -26.89 -22.50
N ASP A 562 3.62 -26.53 -21.33
CA ASP A 562 3.99 -25.33 -20.56
C ASP A 562 4.63 -25.73 -19.21
N ASN A 563 5.87 -26.22 -19.27
CA ASN A 563 6.62 -26.67 -18.09
C ASN A 563 7.44 -25.53 -17.48
N THR A 564 6.77 -24.55 -16.86
CA THR A 564 7.47 -23.41 -16.25
C THR A 564 7.90 -23.63 -14.81
N ALA A 565 7.51 -24.72 -14.16
CA ALA A 565 7.55 -24.95 -12.71
C ALA A 565 6.33 -24.45 -11.92
N ALA A 566 5.40 -23.71 -12.54
CA ALA A 566 4.21 -23.21 -11.85
C ALA A 566 3.22 -24.33 -11.49
N GLU A 567 3.28 -25.43 -12.24
CA GLU A 567 2.48 -26.65 -12.06
C GLU A 567 3.30 -27.80 -11.47
N PHE A 568 4.52 -27.54 -10.99
CA PHE A 568 5.26 -28.55 -10.23
C PHE A 568 4.53 -28.83 -8.92
N HIS A 569 4.34 -30.12 -8.63
CA HIS A 569 3.52 -30.61 -7.54
C HIS A 569 4.22 -31.74 -6.78
N SER A 570 3.69 -32.09 -5.60
CA SER A 570 4.35 -32.98 -4.64
C SER A 570 5.67 -32.38 -4.20
N THR A 571 5.56 -31.18 -3.62
CA THR A 571 6.64 -30.33 -3.11
C THR A 571 6.27 -29.69 -1.76
N ILE A 572 7.28 -29.33 -0.98
CA ILE A 572 7.14 -28.61 0.30
C ILE A 572 6.93 -27.12 0.01
N LEU A 573 5.93 -26.53 0.69
CA LEU A 573 5.55 -25.12 0.57
C LEU A 573 5.96 -24.26 1.76
N THR A 574 6.05 -24.87 2.94
CA THR A 574 6.32 -24.14 4.19
C THR A 574 7.15 -24.99 5.13
N ILE A 575 8.12 -24.34 5.79
CA ILE A 575 8.94 -24.90 6.86
C ILE A 575 8.85 -23.96 8.05
N ALA A 576 8.59 -24.50 9.24
CA ALA A 576 8.57 -23.74 10.48
C ALA A 576 9.29 -24.53 11.59
N GLU A 577 10.50 -24.09 11.98
CA GLU A 577 11.13 -24.56 13.22
C GLU A 577 10.51 -23.85 14.43
N SER A 578 10.26 -24.58 15.51
CA SER A 578 9.75 -24.00 16.74
C SER A 578 10.77 -23.03 17.35
N PRO A 579 10.40 -21.77 17.61
CA PRO A 579 11.26 -20.84 18.36
C PRO A 579 11.42 -21.22 19.84
N VAL A 580 10.57 -22.12 20.37
CA VAL A 580 10.61 -22.55 21.78
C VAL A 580 11.56 -23.72 22.00
N ARG A 581 11.66 -24.65 21.04
CA ARG A 581 12.51 -25.84 21.18
C ARG A 581 13.21 -26.20 19.86
N PRO A 582 14.56 -26.21 19.82
CA PRO A 582 15.29 -26.59 18.62
C PRO A 582 14.98 -28.04 18.21
N GLY A 583 14.99 -28.30 16.91
CA GLY A 583 14.74 -29.63 16.36
C GLY A 583 13.27 -30.06 16.31
N VAL A 584 12.33 -29.21 16.77
CA VAL A 584 10.91 -29.34 16.43
C VAL A 584 10.65 -28.59 15.15
N ILE A 585 10.44 -29.30 14.04
CA ILE A 585 10.28 -28.71 12.71
C ILE A 585 8.98 -29.20 12.09
N TRP A 586 8.18 -28.25 11.61
CA TRP A 586 6.94 -28.50 10.89
C TRP A 586 7.11 -28.26 9.40
N VAL A 587 6.46 -29.10 8.59
CA VAL A 587 6.46 -29.04 7.13
C VAL A 587 5.04 -29.16 6.60
N GLY A 588 4.69 -28.35 5.60
CA GLY A 588 3.45 -28.44 4.83
C GLY A 588 3.73 -28.56 3.34
N THR A 589 2.92 -29.34 2.61
CA THR A 589 3.09 -29.60 1.17
C THR A 589 1.92 -29.11 0.32
N ASP A 590 2.16 -28.95 -0.98
CA ASP A 590 1.13 -28.62 -1.98
C ASP A 590 0.08 -29.73 -2.17
N ASP A 591 0.45 -30.97 -1.85
CA ASP A 591 -0.40 -32.14 -1.90
C ASP A 591 -1.02 -32.54 -0.55
N GLY A 592 -0.96 -31.64 0.43
CA GLY A 592 -1.79 -31.71 1.65
C GLY A 592 -1.22 -32.47 2.83
N ASN A 593 0.05 -32.85 2.83
CA ASN A 593 0.67 -33.39 4.03
C ASN A 593 1.03 -32.27 5.01
N ILE A 594 0.86 -32.56 6.30
CA ILE A 594 1.36 -31.76 7.42
C ILE A 594 2.21 -32.69 8.27
N GLN A 595 3.50 -32.39 8.42
CA GLN A 595 4.43 -33.28 9.09
C GLN A 595 5.21 -32.57 10.18
N VAL A 596 5.56 -33.30 11.23
CA VAL A 596 6.38 -32.80 12.33
C VAL A 596 7.48 -33.79 12.69
N THR A 597 8.68 -33.26 12.91
CA THR A 597 9.77 -33.94 13.62
C THR A 597 9.96 -33.28 14.99
N GLN A 598 10.40 -34.05 15.99
CA GLN A 598 10.76 -33.53 17.32
C GLN A 598 12.22 -33.83 17.68
N ASP A 599 12.98 -34.44 16.77
CA ASP A 599 14.35 -34.93 16.97
C ASP A 599 15.31 -34.41 15.89
N GLY A 600 15.00 -33.24 15.30
CA GLY A 600 15.87 -32.58 14.33
C GLY A 600 15.89 -33.24 12.96
N GLY A 601 14.88 -34.05 12.63
CA GLY A 601 14.70 -34.69 11.33
C GLY A 601 15.03 -36.19 11.29
N ALA A 602 15.40 -36.80 12.43
CA ALA A 602 15.66 -38.24 12.46
C ALA A 602 14.38 -39.06 12.26
N THR A 603 13.25 -38.59 12.81
CA THR A 603 11.92 -39.17 12.59
C THR A 603 10.89 -38.09 12.23
N TRP A 604 9.96 -38.44 11.33
CA TRP A 604 8.89 -37.55 10.85
C TRP A 604 7.53 -38.24 11.00
N THR A 605 6.54 -37.50 11.51
CA THR A 605 5.16 -37.98 11.65
C THR A 605 4.23 -37.11 10.81
N ASN A 606 3.49 -37.72 9.87
CA ASN A 606 2.42 -37.04 9.15
C ASN A 606 1.14 -37.03 9.99
N VAL A 607 0.60 -35.84 10.23
CA VAL A 607 -0.49 -35.58 11.18
C VAL A 607 -1.75 -35.05 10.52
N VAL A 608 -1.77 -34.87 9.19
CA VAL A 608 -2.95 -34.32 8.49
C VAL A 608 -4.20 -35.18 8.68
N GLY A 609 -4.04 -36.50 8.78
CA GLY A 609 -5.16 -37.43 8.98
C GLY A 609 -5.95 -37.21 10.28
N ASN A 610 -5.42 -36.41 11.21
CA ASN A 610 -6.09 -36.06 12.46
C ASN A 610 -6.98 -34.81 12.33
N ILE A 611 -6.94 -34.08 11.20
CA ILE A 611 -7.78 -32.91 10.96
C ILE A 611 -9.14 -33.35 10.42
N ARG A 612 -10.21 -33.09 11.18
CA ARG A 612 -11.58 -33.38 10.74
C ARG A 612 -12.13 -32.28 9.85
N GLY A 613 -12.78 -32.68 8.75
CA GLY A 613 -13.46 -31.76 7.83
C GLY A 613 -12.53 -31.02 6.87
N LEU A 614 -11.23 -31.33 6.87
CA LEU A 614 -10.31 -30.88 5.84
C LEU A 614 -10.34 -31.87 4.66
N PRO A 615 -10.67 -31.44 3.44
CA PRO A 615 -10.62 -32.35 2.29
C PRO A 615 -9.19 -32.81 1.97
N PRO A 616 -9.01 -34.02 1.42
CA PRO A 616 -7.67 -34.53 1.06
C PRO A 616 -7.02 -33.69 -0.04
N ASN A 617 -5.68 -33.73 -0.10
CA ASN A 617 -4.88 -32.97 -1.08
C ASN A 617 -5.05 -31.44 -1.02
N SER A 618 -5.35 -30.88 0.16
CA SER A 618 -5.48 -29.43 0.34
C SER A 618 -4.12 -28.72 0.35
N TRP A 619 -3.99 -27.55 -0.29
CA TRP A 619 -2.72 -26.82 -0.36
C TRP A 619 -2.34 -26.21 1.00
N ILE A 620 -1.26 -26.68 1.64
CA ILE A 620 -0.84 -26.18 2.96
C ILE A 620 -0.04 -24.88 2.78
N ALA A 621 -0.75 -23.76 2.69
CA ALA A 621 -0.17 -22.45 2.39
C ALA A 621 0.84 -21.95 3.43
N ARG A 622 0.54 -22.14 4.73
CA ARG A 622 1.46 -21.72 5.79
C ARG A 622 1.32 -22.53 7.07
N ILE A 623 2.46 -22.79 7.72
CA ILE A 623 2.51 -23.24 9.10
C ILE A 623 3.25 -22.19 9.95
N GLU A 624 2.71 -21.89 11.11
CA GLU A 624 3.33 -21.09 12.17
C GLU A 624 3.57 -21.99 13.38
N ALA A 625 4.83 -22.26 13.72
CA ALA A 625 5.17 -22.91 14.98
C ALA A 625 5.05 -21.89 16.12
N SER A 626 4.39 -22.26 17.22
CA SER A 626 4.07 -21.29 18.27
C SER A 626 5.32 -20.70 18.92
N HIS A 627 5.21 -19.41 19.25
CA HIS A 627 6.20 -18.65 20.00
C HIS A 627 6.18 -18.95 21.51
N HIS A 628 5.14 -19.65 21.99
CA HIS A 628 4.87 -19.83 23.41
C HIS A 628 4.91 -21.29 23.85
N ASP A 629 4.67 -22.24 22.95
CA ASP A 629 4.65 -23.67 23.27
C ASP A 629 5.17 -24.54 22.12
N ALA A 630 6.09 -25.46 22.41
CA ALA A 630 6.71 -26.31 21.38
C ALA A 630 5.74 -27.33 20.75
N GLY A 631 4.65 -27.69 21.43
CA GLY A 631 3.61 -28.60 20.92
C GLY A 631 2.54 -27.92 20.07
N THR A 632 2.54 -26.59 20.04
CA THR A 632 1.53 -25.77 19.40
C THR A 632 1.96 -25.31 18.00
N ALA A 633 1.05 -25.43 17.04
CA ALA A 633 1.22 -24.90 15.69
C ALA A 633 -0.12 -24.46 15.11
N TYR A 634 -0.06 -23.48 14.22
CA TYR A 634 -1.19 -22.93 13.47
C TYR A 634 -0.97 -23.19 11.99
N VAL A 635 -2.05 -23.52 11.27
CA VAL A 635 -1.98 -23.90 9.85
C VAL A 635 -3.03 -23.11 9.08
N ALA A 636 -2.59 -22.38 8.05
CA ALA A 636 -3.45 -21.83 7.02
C ALA A 636 -3.47 -22.79 5.82
N VAL A 637 -4.66 -23.08 5.33
CA VAL A 637 -4.88 -23.98 4.19
C VAL A 637 -5.65 -23.25 3.11
N ASP A 638 -5.18 -23.41 1.88
CA ASP A 638 -5.73 -22.79 0.69
C ASP A 638 -6.37 -23.87 -0.20
N ARG A 639 -7.62 -23.65 -0.62
CA ARG A 639 -8.34 -24.57 -1.51
C ARG A 639 -8.92 -23.88 -2.74
N HIS A 640 -8.56 -22.61 -3.00
CA HIS A 640 -9.10 -21.91 -4.18
C HIS A 640 -8.70 -22.60 -5.49
N ARG A 641 -7.57 -23.32 -5.48
CA ARG A 641 -7.10 -24.14 -6.61
C ARG A 641 -7.96 -25.37 -6.91
N ASP A 642 -8.90 -25.68 -6.02
CA ASP A 642 -9.95 -26.68 -6.17
C ASP A 642 -11.35 -26.04 -6.30
N ASP A 643 -11.43 -24.74 -6.61
CA ASP A 643 -12.68 -23.96 -6.68
C ASP A 643 -13.43 -23.82 -5.34
N ASP A 644 -12.69 -23.88 -4.22
CA ASP A 644 -13.21 -23.71 -2.86
C ASP A 644 -12.55 -22.51 -2.16
N PHE A 645 -13.29 -21.42 -2.04
CA PHE A 645 -12.84 -20.15 -1.48
C PHE A 645 -13.04 -20.03 0.04
N ALA A 646 -13.51 -21.10 0.70
CA ALA A 646 -13.77 -21.06 2.13
C ALA A 646 -12.47 -20.85 2.93
N PRO A 647 -12.51 -20.08 4.04
CA PRO A 647 -11.34 -19.91 4.90
C PRO A 647 -11.08 -21.16 5.76
N TYR A 648 -9.90 -21.76 5.60
CA TYR A 648 -9.43 -22.89 6.40
C TYR A 648 -8.22 -22.50 7.24
N VAL A 649 -8.40 -22.48 8.56
CA VAL A 649 -7.34 -22.25 9.54
C VAL A 649 -7.50 -23.23 10.69
N PHE A 650 -6.41 -23.82 11.16
CA PHE A 650 -6.41 -24.81 12.24
C PHE A 650 -5.32 -24.57 13.28
N LYS A 651 -5.55 -25.08 14.49
CA LYS A 651 -4.58 -25.09 15.61
C LYS A 651 -4.44 -26.50 16.16
N THR A 652 -3.21 -26.88 16.48
CA THR A 652 -2.86 -28.02 17.35
C THR A 652 -2.14 -27.50 18.59
N THR A 653 -2.20 -28.24 19.70
CA THR A 653 -1.40 -28.00 20.92
C THR A 653 -0.65 -29.24 21.41
N ASP A 654 -0.65 -30.32 20.64
CA ASP A 654 -0.12 -31.63 21.05
C ASP A 654 0.70 -32.33 19.96
N TYR A 655 1.42 -31.55 19.16
CA TYR A 655 2.20 -32.02 18.00
C TYR A 655 1.33 -32.69 16.93
N GLY A 656 0.09 -32.22 16.73
CA GLY A 656 -0.79 -32.58 15.63
C GLY A 656 -1.64 -33.81 15.88
N ARG A 657 -1.70 -34.30 17.13
CA ARG A 657 -2.59 -35.44 17.48
C ARG A 657 -4.04 -34.99 17.49
N THR A 658 -4.31 -33.75 17.89
CA THR A 658 -5.65 -33.14 17.85
C THR A 658 -5.62 -31.76 17.21
N TRP A 659 -6.72 -31.41 16.55
CA TRP A 659 -6.85 -30.16 15.80
C TRP A 659 -8.18 -29.48 16.08
N THR A 660 -8.12 -28.15 16.15
CA THR A 660 -9.28 -27.26 16.29
C THR A 660 -9.34 -26.32 15.09
N SER A 661 -10.50 -26.19 14.45
CA SER A 661 -10.70 -25.17 13.41
C SER A 661 -10.77 -23.79 14.05
N LEU A 662 -10.06 -22.84 13.44
CA LEU A 662 -10.05 -21.42 13.78
C LEU A 662 -10.81 -20.57 12.76
N ARG A 663 -11.70 -21.17 11.96
CA ARG A 663 -12.47 -20.43 10.95
C ARG A 663 -13.25 -19.25 11.55
N GLY A 664 -13.88 -19.47 12.70
CA GLY A 664 -14.69 -18.46 13.39
C GLY A 664 -15.70 -17.78 12.45
N ASN A 665 -15.65 -16.45 12.41
CA ASN A 665 -16.48 -15.58 11.56
C ASN A 665 -15.73 -15.00 10.35
N LEU A 666 -14.64 -15.63 9.87
CA LEU A 666 -13.97 -15.16 8.65
C LEU A 666 -14.92 -15.16 7.44
N PRO A 667 -14.75 -14.21 6.49
CA PRO A 667 -15.60 -14.14 5.29
C PRO A 667 -15.55 -15.43 4.47
N ALA A 668 -16.70 -15.84 3.92
CA ALA A 668 -16.82 -17.11 3.21
C ALA A 668 -16.03 -17.18 1.89
N LEU A 669 -15.74 -16.03 1.27
CA LEU A 669 -14.98 -15.91 0.02
C LEU A 669 -13.55 -15.39 0.24
N GLY A 670 -13.04 -15.39 1.48
CA GLY A 670 -11.70 -14.90 1.81
C GLY A 670 -10.76 -16.03 2.20
N TYR A 671 -10.29 -16.82 1.22
CA TYR A 671 -9.32 -17.87 1.50
C TYR A 671 -8.07 -17.30 2.18
N VAL A 672 -7.41 -18.12 3.01
CA VAL A 672 -6.37 -17.65 3.92
C VAL A 672 -4.99 -17.94 3.34
N ASN A 673 -4.18 -16.89 3.20
CA ASN A 673 -2.81 -16.98 2.72
C ASN A 673 -1.82 -17.28 3.87
N VAL A 674 -2.06 -16.68 5.04
CA VAL A 674 -1.11 -16.69 6.15
C VAL A 674 -1.81 -16.60 7.50
N VAL A 675 -1.29 -17.30 8.50
CA VAL A 675 -1.61 -17.15 9.92
C VAL A 675 -0.31 -16.89 10.70
N ARG A 676 -0.34 -15.95 11.65
CA ARG A 676 0.78 -15.63 12.55
C ARG A 676 0.30 -15.52 13.99
N GLU A 677 1.14 -15.95 14.92
CA GLU A 677 0.94 -15.73 16.35
C GLU A 677 1.77 -14.52 16.79
N ASP A 678 1.22 -13.67 17.65
CA ASP A 678 2.02 -12.61 18.26
C ASP A 678 3.11 -13.22 19.16
N PRO A 679 4.38 -12.83 19.01
CA PRO A 679 5.47 -13.45 19.75
C PRO A 679 5.50 -13.07 21.24
N VAL A 680 4.67 -12.12 21.69
CA VAL A 680 4.65 -11.63 23.08
C VAL A 680 3.35 -12.00 23.79
N VAL A 681 2.19 -11.90 23.12
CA VAL A 681 0.88 -12.15 23.71
C VAL A 681 0.30 -13.46 23.17
N PRO A 682 0.21 -14.51 23.99
CA PRO A 682 -0.44 -15.76 23.60
C PRO A 682 -1.89 -15.53 23.17
N ASN A 683 -2.35 -16.29 22.17
CA ASN A 683 -3.71 -16.22 21.60
C ASN A 683 -4.07 -14.92 20.85
N LEU A 684 -3.17 -13.94 20.78
CA LEU A 684 -3.28 -12.86 19.80
C LEU A 684 -2.78 -13.38 18.46
N LEU A 685 -3.69 -13.53 17.49
CA LEU A 685 -3.41 -14.08 16.17
C LEU A 685 -3.72 -13.06 15.08
N TYR A 686 -2.98 -13.14 13.98
CA TYR A 686 -3.21 -12.38 12.77
C TYR A 686 -3.42 -13.33 11.59
N VAL A 687 -4.35 -13.01 10.69
CA VAL A 687 -4.53 -13.73 9.42
C VAL A 687 -4.57 -12.75 8.25
N GLY A 688 -3.83 -13.11 7.21
CA GLY A 688 -3.89 -12.47 5.90
C GLY A 688 -4.73 -13.33 4.96
N THR A 689 -5.69 -12.70 4.30
CA THR A 689 -6.63 -13.33 3.37
C THR A 689 -6.54 -12.67 2.01
N GLU A 690 -7.24 -13.22 1.03
CA GLU A 690 -7.39 -12.57 -0.27
C GLU A 690 -8.09 -11.20 -0.19
N LEU A 691 -8.83 -10.92 0.89
CA LEU A 691 -9.63 -9.70 1.05
C LEU A 691 -9.09 -8.76 2.15
N GLY A 692 -7.84 -8.96 2.58
CA GLY A 692 -7.18 -8.13 3.59
C GLY A 692 -6.80 -8.88 4.87
N ILE A 693 -6.69 -8.14 5.98
CA ILE A 693 -6.11 -8.61 7.25
C ILE A 693 -7.10 -8.57 8.42
N PHE A 694 -7.00 -9.59 9.28
CA PHE A 694 -7.81 -9.74 10.50
C PHE A 694 -6.93 -10.08 11.70
N ALA A 695 -7.40 -9.71 12.89
CA ALA A 695 -6.82 -10.09 14.17
C ALA A 695 -7.85 -10.79 15.06
N SER A 696 -7.36 -11.63 15.98
CA SER A 696 -8.16 -12.33 16.97
C SER A 696 -7.47 -12.26 18.33
N TRP A 697 -8.23 -11.97 19.39
CA TRP A 697 -7.75 -11.94 20.78
C TRP A 697 -8.17 -13.16 21.61
N ASP A 698 -8.95 -14.08 21.04
CA ASP A 698 -9.50 -15.26 21.72
C ASP A 698 -8.98 -16.59 21.13
N GLY A 699 -7.81 -16.54 20.49
CA GLY A 699 -7.15 -17.71 19.92
C GLY A 699 -7.79 -18.24 18.64
N GLY A 700 -8.48 -17.40 17.88
CA GLY A 700 -9.03 -17.68 16.55
C GLY A 700 -10.51 -18.06 16.55
N ARG A 701 -11.24 -17.82 17.65
CA ARG A 701 -12.69 -18.07 17.71
C ARG A 701 -13.47 -16.94 17.05
N ARG A 702 -12.99 -15.69 17.20
CA ARG A 702 -13.56 -14.51 16.56
C ARG A 702 -12.47 -13.61 15.97
N TRP A 703 -12.68 -13.22 14.72
CA TRP A 703 -11.81 -12.38 13.92
C TRP A 703 -12.43 -11.00 13.70
N VAL A 704 -11.58 -9.98 13.81
CA VAL A 704 -11.92 -8.57 13.61
C VAL A 704 -11.04 -8.04 12.48
N SER A 705 -11.63 -7.37 11.50
CA SER A 705 -10.84 -6.73 10.46
C SER A 705 -10.03 -5.58 11.07
N ILE A 706 -8.72 -5.57 10.81
CA ILE A 706 -7.82 -4.47 11.18
C ILE A 706 -7.30 -3.75 9.94
N ARG A 707 -8.07 -3.82 8.83
CA ARG A 707 -7.72 -3.23 7.54
C ARG A 707 -7.61 -1.71 7.59
N ASN A 708 -8.49 -1.05 8.35
CA ASN A 708 -8.52 0.41 8.51
C ASN A 708 -8.42 1.16 7.16
N ASN A 709 -7.34 1.90 6.91
CA ASN A 709 -7.10 2.66 5.68
C ASN A 709 -6.43 1.85 4.55
N MET A 710 -6.10 0.59 4.75
CA MET A 710 -5.55 -0.26 3.69
C MET A 710 -6.69 -0.69 2.73
N PRO A 711 -6.48 -0.74 1.40
CA PRO A 711 -7.49 -1.29 0.49
C PRO A 711 -7.75 -2.79 0.76
N PRO A 712 -8.83 -3.39 0.21
CA PRO A 712 -9.15 -4.81 0.34
C PRO A 712 -8.27 -5.69 -0.57
N VAL A 713 -6.96 -5.44 -0.52
CA VAL A 713 -5.91 -6.13 -1.27
C VAL A 713 -5.54 -7.44 -0.60
N SER A 714 -5.10 -8.42 -1.40
CA SER A 714 -4.59 -9.71 -0.90
C SER A 714 -3.36 -9.50 -0.02
N VAL A 715 -3.43 -10.00 1.23
CA VAL A 715 -2.32 -9.99 2.21
C VAL A 715 -1.68 -11.37 2.20
N ARG A 716 -0.49 -11.47 1.62
CA ARG A 716 0.19 -12.76 1.37
C ARG A 716 1.12 -13.18 2.51
N ASP A 717 1.71 -12.23 3.23
CA ASP A 717 2.55 -12.53 4.38
C ASP A 717 2.51 -11.42 5.46
N ILE A 718 2.78 -11.82 6.69
CA ILE A 718 2.74 -10.99 7.90
C ILE A 718 3.97 -11.31 8.76
N LYS A 719 4.60 -10.26 9.30
CA LYS A 719 5.69 -10.36 10.30
C LYS A 719 5.49 -9.37 11.43
N VAL A 720 5.91 -9.75 12.64
CA VAL A 720 6.00 -8.84 13.79
C VAL A 720 7.46 -8.54 14.05
N HIS A 721 7.87 -7.27 13.96
CA HIS A 721 9.22 -6.89 14.30
C HIS A 721 9.43 -6.96 15.82
N PRO A 722 10.39 -7.74 16.35
CA PRO A 722 10.49 -8.01 17.78
C PRO A 722 10.88 -6.77 18.60
N ARG A 723 11.78 -5.94 18.07
CA ARG A 723 12.25 -4.70 18.75
C ARG A 723 11.28 -3.53 18.62
N GLU A 724 10.87 -3.19 17.40
CA GLU A 724 10.01 -2.02 17.16
C GLU A 724 8.53 -2.28 17.49
N HIS A 725 8.12 -3.55 17.62
CA HIS A 725 6.71 -3.96 17.75
C HIS A 725 5.85 -3.51 16.57
N ASP A 726 6.43 -3.40 15.39
CA ASP A 726 5.71 -3.08 14.16
C ASP A 726 5.12 -4.34 13.54
N LEU A 727 3.90 -4.25 13.02
CA LEU A 727 3.29 -5.31 12.21
C LEU A 727 3.49 -4.97 10.73
N ILE A 728 4.26 -5.82 10.05
CA ILE A 728 4.71 -5.64 8.68
C ILE A 728 3.92 -6.60 7.80
N VAL A 729 3.39 -6.11 6.68
CA VAL A 729 2.60 -6.93 5.75
C VAL A 729 3.09 -6.75 4.31
N GLY A 730 3.18 -7.85 3.59
CA GLY A 730 3.36 -7.88 2.14
C GLY A 730 2.01 -8.08 1.46
N THR A 731 1.65 -7.16 0.56
CA THR A 731 0.41 -7.25 -0.22
C THR A 731 0.70 -7.64 -1.67
N HIS A 732 -0.27 -8.26 -2.34
CA HIS A 732 -0.14 -8.71 -3.73
C HIS A 732 -0.66 -7.68 -4.73
N GLY A 733 -0.27 -6.41 -4.60
CA GLY A 733 -0.69 -5.35 -5.54
C GLY A 733 -0.60 -3.92 -5.00
N ARG A 734 -0.22 -3.73 -3.73
CA ARG A 734 -0.06 -2.41 -3.10
C ARG A 734 1.22 -2.28 -2.29
N GLY A 735 2.21 -3.13 -2.58
CA GLY A 735 3.52 -3.12 -1.92
C GLY A 735 3.47 -3.57 -0.46
N ALA A 736 4.39 -3.04 0.34
CA ALA A 736 4.50 -3.34 1.76
C ALA A 736 3.87 -2.24 2.62
N TYR A 737 3.27 -2.65 3.73
CA TYR A 737 2.73 -1.75 4.75
C TYR A 737 3.29 -2.06 6.13
N ILE A 738 3.37 -1.02 6.96
CA ILE A 738 3.71 -1.13 8.37
C ILE A 738 2.57 -0.50 9.20
N LEU A 739 2.06 -1.25 10.16
CA LEU A 739 1.30 -0.69 11.27
C LEU A 739 2.30 -0.42 12.41
N ASP A 740 2.67 0.85 12.55
CA ASP A 740 3.69 1.28 13.52
C ASP A 740 3.18 1.05 14.96
N ASP A 741 3.96 0.33 15.76
CA ASP A 741 3.72 0.00 17.18
C ASP A 741 2.36 -0.68 17.47
N ILE A 742 2.34 -2.01 17.59
CA ILE A 742 1.15 -2.82 17.88
C ILE A 742 0.87 -3.04 19.37
N THR A 743 1.57 -2.34 20.27
CA THR A 743 1.27 -2.38 21.71
C THR A 743 -0.23 -2.21 22.02
N PRO A 744 -1.00 -1.35 21.32
CA PRO A 744 -2.44 -1.26 21.52
C PRO A 744 -3.22 -2.54 21.21
N LEU A 745 -2.78 -3.33 20.23
CA LEU A 745 -3.39 -4.63 19.94
C LEU A 745 -3.12 -5.61 21.09
N ARG A 746 -1.90 -5.62 21.63
CA ARG A 746 -1.51 -6.51 22.74
C ARG A 746 -2.27 -6.25 24.04
N HIS A 747 -2.62 -4.99 24.30
CA HIS A 747 -3.27 -4.57 25.55
C HIS A 747 -4.74 -4.14 25.38
N LEU A 748 -5.38 -4.50 24.26
CA LEU A 748 -6.73 -4.02 23.93
C LEU A 748 -7.77 -4.30 25.02
N ALA A 749 -7.84 -5.55 25.50
CA ALA A 749 -8.81 -5.93 26.53
C ALA A 749 -8.59 -5.18 27.86
N GLN A 750 -7.32 -4.97 28.24
CA GLN A 750 -6.95 -4.20 29.44
C GLN A 750 -7.35 -2.73 29.31
N ALA A 751 -7.18 -2.15 28.12
CA ALA A 751 -7.55 -0.78 27.84
C ALA A 751 -9.07 -0.59 27.89
N MET A 752 -9.83 -1.45 27.20
CA MET A 752 -11.30 -1.39 27.12
C MET A 752 -11.99 -1.62 28.48
N ALA A 753 -11.32 -2.23 29.45
CA ALA A 753 -11.82 -2.41 30.81
C ALA A 753 -11.74 -1.12 31.67
N GLN A 754 -11.09 -0.07 31.18
CA GLN A 754 -10.85 1.18 31.90
C GLN A 754 -11.50 2.38 31.19
N GLU A 755 -11.76 3.47 31.90
CA GLU A 755 -12.30 4.68 31.27
C GLU A 755 -11.24 5.43 30.46
N VAL A 756 -9.99 5.39 30.93
CA VAL A 756 -8.81 5.99 30.31
C VAL A 756 -7.66 5.01 30.50
N PHE A 757 -6.89 4.74 29.44
CA PHE A 757 -5.71 3.89 29.51
C PHE A 757 -4.54 4.52 28.74
N LEU A 758 -3.37 4.61 29.35
CA LEU A 758 -2.14 5.07 28.71
C LEU A 758 -1.23 3.87 28.47
N PHE A 759 -1.01 3.54 27.18
CA PHE A 759 -0.16 2.42 26.79
C PHE A 759 1.31 2.75 27.08
N GLU A 760 2.12 1.71 27.25
CA GLU A 760 3.57 1.85 27.33
C GLU A 760 4.10 2.62 26.10
N VAL A 761 5.08 3.50 26.34
CA VAL A 761 5.67 4.33 25.29
C VAL A 761 7.03 3.74 24.94
N ARG A 762 7.14 3.19 23.72
CA ARG A 762 8.41 2.61 23.25
C ARG A 762 9.53 3.65 23.23
N PRO A 763 10.81 3.24 23.38
CA PRO A 763 11.94 4.15 23.25
C PRO A 763 11.90 4.95 21.93
N ALA A 764 12.33 6.20 21.99
CA ALA A 764 12.40 7.08 20.83
C ALA A 764 13.84 7.50 20.57
N THR A 765 14.28 7.46 19.31
CA THR A 765 15.61 7.95 18.95
C THR A 765 15.55 9.40 18.49
N ARG A 766 16.44 10.24 19.04
CA ARG A 766 16.67 11.60 18.56
C ARG A 766 17.48 11.54 17.26
N TRP A 767 16.83 11.18 16.16
CA TRP A 767 17.46 11.07 14.84
C TRP A 767 17.94 12.42 14.32
N GLN A 768 19.15 12.47 13.77
CA GLN A 768 19.60 13.57 12.92
C GLN A 768 18.98 13.39 11.54
N MET A 769 17.92 14.14 11.28
CA MET A 769 17.24 14.20 9.98
C MET A 769 17.97 15.15 9.03
N TRP A 770 17.96 14.83 7.74
CA TRP A 770 18.59 15.64 6.70
C TRP A 770 17.67 15.79 5.48
N GLY A 771 17.47 17.00 4.96
CA GLY A 771 16.88 17.18 3.62
C GLY A 771 17.92 16.88 2.56
N ARG A 772 17.89 15.68 1.99
CA ARG A 772 18.92 15.18 1.07
C ARG A 772 18.80 15.80 -0.31
N ASP A 773 17.57 16.03 -0.78
CA ASP A 773 17.33 16.28 -2.20
C ASP A 773 16.85 17.71 -2.44
N ALA A 774 17.24 18.30 -3.57
CA ALA A 774 16.81 19.62 -3.98
C ALA A 774 15.92 19.55 -5.23
N ALA A 775 14.69 20.05 -5.10
CA ALA A 775 13.78 20.40 -6.21
C ALA A 775 13.55 19.31 -7.28
N LEU A 776 13.03 18.14 -6.90
CA LEU A 776 12.74 17.04 -7.84
C LEU A 776 11.39 17.15 -8.57
N GLY A 777 10.62 18.20 -8.31
CA GLY A 777 9.26 18.36 -8.83
C GLY A 777 8.26 17.39 -8.18
N SER A 778 7.02 17.39 -8.69
CA SER A 778 5.90 16.65 -8.10
C SER A 778 5.74 15.22 -8.65
N LYS A 779 6.43 14.85 -9.73
CA LYS A 779 6.39 13.50 -10.33
C LYS A 779 7.36 12.55 -9.61
N THR A 780 7.25 12.50 -8.28
CA THR A 780 8.15 11.74 -7.41
C THR A 780 7.32 10.94 -6.41
N TYR A 781 7.56 9.63 -6.33
CA TYR A 781 7.06 8.82 -5.23
C TYR A 781 7.85 9.07 -3.96
N ALA A 782 7.14 9.31 -2.86
CA ALA A 782 7.70 9.28 -1.53
C ALA A 782 6.66 8.73 -0.55
N ALA A 783 6.96 7.60 0.06
CA ALA A 783 6.22 7.08 1.20
C ALA A 783 6.60 7.86 2.47
N GLU A 784 5.66 8.00 3.40
CA GLU A 784 5.92 8.73 4.64
C GLU A 784 6.87 7.96 5.57
N ASN A 785 7.71 8.71 6.28
CA ASN A 785 8.35 8.21 7.50
C ASN A 785 7.32 8.13 8.63
N PRO A 786 7.49 7.26 9.63
CA PRO A 786 6.64 7.31 10.81
C PRO A 786 6.84 8.65 11.53
N PRO A 787 5.85 9.14 12.30
CA PRO A 787 5.96 10.40 13.03
C PRO A 787 7.28 10.51 13.79
N TYR A 788 7.94 11.67 13.72
CA TYR A 788 9.21 11.87 14.41
C TYR A 788 9.00 11.92 15.93
N GLY A 789 9.84 11.21 16.67
CA GLY A 789 9.88 11.23 18.12
C GLY A 789 9.15 10.08 18.79
N ALA A 790 8.61 10.33 19.99
CA ALA A 790 7.93 9.32 20.79
C ALA A 790 6.44 9.26 20.44
N LEU A 791 5.97 8.11 19.95
CA LEU A 791 4.56 7.88 19.66
C LEU A 791 3.84 7.51 20.96
N ILE A 792 2.95 8.38 21.42
CA ILE A 792 2.19 8.21 22.67
C ILE A 792 0.77 7.77 22.29
N THR A 793 0.41 6.54 22.67
CA THR A 793 -0.93 5.98 22.42
C THR A 793 -1.73 5.92 23.72
N TYR A 794 -3.02 6.27 23.65
CA TYR A 794 -3.95 6.13 24.77
C TYR A 794 -5.36 5.78 24.29
N TYR A 795 -6.16 5.22 25.20
CA TYR A 795 -7.56 4.85 24.98
C TYR A 795 -8.48 5.72 25.83
N LEU A 796 -9.62 6.10 25.26
CA LEU A 796 -10.73 6.76 25.95
C LEU A 796 -12.01 5.95 25.75
N LYS A 797 -12.75 5.66 26.82
CA LYS A 797 -14.02 4.93 26.71
C LYS A 797 -15.16 5.77 26.11
N SER A 798 -15.14 7.07 26.36
CA SER A 798 -16.10 8.04 25.84
C SER A 798 -15.38 9.30 25.35
N ASP A 799 -16.09 10.13 24.59
CA ASP A 799 -15.56 11.43 24.18
C ASP A 799 -15.18 12.28 25.40
N PRO A 800 -14.03 12.96 25.36
CA PRO A 800 -13.56 13.72 26.51
C PRO A 800 -14.38 15.02 26.66
N SER A 801 -14.85 15.29 27.88
CA SER A 801 -15.59 16.54 28.20
C SER A 801 -14.68 17.76 28.38
N SER A 802 -13.37 17.57 28.35
CA SER A 802 -12.35 18.61 28.43
C SER A 802 -11.13 18.25 27.58
N PRO A 803 -10.31 19.23 27.15
CA PRO A 803 -9.15 18.95 26.31
C PRO A 803 -8.19 17.94 26.97
N VAL A 804 -7.82 16.90 26.22
CA VAL A 804 -6.79 15.95 26.66
C VAL A 804 -5.43 16.61 26.58
N THR A 805 -4.65 16.50 27.66
CA THR A 805 -3.29 17.04 27.70
C THR A 805 -2.27 15.97 28.01
N VAL A 806 -1.16 15.97 27.29
CA VAL A 806 0.00 15.12 27.56
C VAL A 806 1.15 16.02 28.00
N THR A 807 1.62 15.84 29.23
CA THR A 807 2.72 16.59 29.82
C THR A 807 3.95 15.72 29.90
N ILE A 808 5.08 16.22 29.43
CA ILE A 808 6.36 15.55 29.51
C ILE A 808 7.20 16.22 30.59
N THR A 809 7.82 15.44 31.47
CA THR A 809 8.78 15.93 32.46
C THR A 809 10.12 15.20 32.36
N ASP A 810 11.20 15.87 32.74
CA ASP A 810 12.52 15.26 32.90
C ASP A 810 12.58 14.40 34.20
N GLU A 811 13.73 13.78 34.46
CA GLU A 811 13.96 12.97 35.67
C GLU A 811 13.87 13.77 36.97
N GLN A 812 14.07 15.09 36.93
CA GLN A 812 13.95 15.98 38.08
C GLN A 812 12.51 16.48 38.30
N GLY A 813 11.58 16.10 37.42
CA GLY A 813 10.17 16.51 37.48
C GLY A 813 9.89 17.88 36.88
N ASN A 814 10.86 18.51 36.20
CA ASN A 814 10.63 19.78 35.51
C ASN A 814 9.81 19.54 34.24
N ARG A 815 8.86 20.44 33.96
CA ARG A 815 8.07 20.36 32.72
C ARG A 815 8.94 20.65 31.50
N VAL A 816 8.96 19.70 30.57
CA VAL A 816 9.64 19.79 29.27
C VAL A 816 8.68 20.30 28.21
N ARG A 817 7.52 19.65 28.06
CA ARG A 817 6.55 19.90 26.99
C ARG A 817 5.14 19.69 27.48
N GLN A 818 4.18 20.45 26.96
CA GLN A 818 2.76 20.13 27.08
C GLN A 818 2.08 20.09 25.71
N LEU A 819 1.52 18.94 25.35
CA LEU A 819 0.75 18.73 24.13
C LEU A 819 -0.75 18.77 24.47
N ARG A 820 -1.53 19.50 23.66
CA ARG A 820 -3.00 19.48 23.74
C ARG A 820 -3.54 18.69 22.57
N HIS A 821 -4.28 17.62 22.85
CA HIS A 821 -4.93 16.80 21.82
C HIS A 821 -6.42 17.19 21.76
N ASN A 822 -6.73 18.22 20.98
CA ASN A 822 -8.09 18.77 20.90
C ASN A 822 -9.06 17.90 20.07
N GLN A 823 -8.54 17.02 19.21
CA GLN A 823 -9.32 16.09 18.38
C GLN A 823 -9.51 14.70 19.01
N ALA A 824 -9.19 14.56 20.30
CA ALA A 824 -9.30 13.29 20.99
C ALA A 824 -10.78 12.87 21.08
N LYS A 825 -11.06 11.59 20.78
CA LYS A 825 -12.41 11.01 20.78
C LYS A 825 -12.42 9.64 21.45
N ALA A 826 -13.61 9.08 21.68
CA ALA A 826 -13.74 7.70 22.14
C ALA A 826 -12.98 6.72 21.24
N GLY A 827 -12.36 5.70 21.82
CA GLY A 827 -11.48 4.74 21.15
C GLY A 827 -9.99 5.03 21.35
N LEU A 828 -9.15 4.47 20.49
CA LEU A 828 -7.71 4.74 20.49
C LEU A 828 -7.40 6.14 19.96
N ASN A 829 -6.36 6.75 20.52
CA ASN A 829 -5.84 8.05 20.13
C ASN A 829 -4.31 8.01 20.14
N ARG A 830 -3.66 8.69 19.18
CA ARG A 830 -2.20 8.79 19.07
C ARG A 830 -1.75 10.24 19.00
N VAL A 831 -0.66 10.56 19.70
CA VAL A 831 0.03 11.84 19.59
C VAL A 831 1.54 11.61 19.60
N ALA A 832 2.28 12.27 18.72
CA ALA A 832 3.73 12.19 18.71
C ALA A 832 4.33 13.36 19.52
N TRP A 833 5.17 13.04 20.50
CA TRP A 833 6.07 14.03 21.08
C TRP A 833 7.33 14.09 20.21
N ASP A 834 7.52 15.23 19.55
CA ASP A 834 8.64 15.56 18.65
C ASP A 834 10.02 15.67 19.34
N LEU A 835 10.12 15.21 20.59
CA LEU A 835 11.31 15.25 21.44
C LEU A 835 11.80 16.67 21.72
N ARG A 836 10.90 17.66 21.72
CA ARG A 836 11.24 19.06 21.99
C ARG A 836 10.63 19.57 23.28
N TYR A 837 11.27 20.60 23.85
CA TYR A 837 10.68 21.45 24.87
C TYR A 837 9.52 22.29 24.30
N ASP A 838 8.78 22.98 25.17
CA ASP A 838 7.91 24.09 24.75
C ASP A 838 8.73 25.12 23.94
N GLY A 839 8.11 25.66 22.88
CA GLY A 839 8.68 26.76 22.08
C GLY A 839 8.71 28.07 22.86
N PRO A 840 9.35 29.12 22.32
CA PRO A 840 9.30 30.44 22.95
C PRO A 840 7.86 30.97 22.95
N ARG A 841 7.52 31.80 23.93
CA ARG A 841 6.23 32.51 23.95
C ARG A 841 6.08 33.32 22.65
N PRO A 842 5.04 33.11 21.82
CA PRO A 842 4.82 33.90 20.62
C PRO A 842 4.47 35.35 20.96
N ALA A 843 4.77 36.31 20.08
CA ALA A 843 4.24 37.66 20.21
C ALA A 843 2.77 37.68 19.74
N SER A 844 1.96 38.56 20.31
CA SER A 844 0.54 38.73 19.97
C SER A 844 0.36 39.11 18.50
N SER A 845 1.32 39.86 17.93
CA SER A 845 1.34 40.22 16.51
C SER A 845 1.60 39.05 15.55
N ASP A 846 1.98 37.87 16.04
CA ASP A 846 2.15 36.68 15.20
C ASP A 846 0.89 35.78 15.19
N GLN A 847 -0.09 36.00 16.08
CA GLN A 847 -1.36 35.26 16.11
C GLN A 847 -2.28 35.78 15.00
N GLY A 848 -2.15 35.21 13.79
CA GLY A 848 -3.00 35.53 12.63
C GLY A 848 -2.31 35.32 11.27
N GLY A 849 -1.00 35.14 11.24
CA GLY A 849 -0.27 34.76 10.03
C GLY A 849 -0.22 33.25 9.87
N GLY A 850 -0.96 32.71 8.88
CA GLY A 850 -0.93 31.30 8.54
C GLY A 850 0.51 30.78 8.40
N GLY A 851 0.83 29.75 9.18
CA GLY A 851 2.10 29.05 9.12
C GLY A 851 2.28 28.39 7.77
N GLY A 852 3.00 29.07 6.88
CA GLY A 852 3.51 28.53 5.63
C GLY A 852 5.02 28.75 5.59
N GLY A 853 5.75 27.68 5.26
CA GLY A 853 7.20 27.55 5.04
C GLY A 853 8.08 28.79 5.09
N PHE A 854 9.18 28.68 5.85
CA PHE A 854 10.29 29.64 6.01
C PHE A 854 10.05 30.79 7.01
N GLY A 855 10.31 30.51 8.29
CA GLY A 855 10.77 31.54 9.24
C GLY A 855 9.71 32.32 10.01
N GLY A 856 8.57 31.69 10.36
CA GLY A 856 7.67 32.26 11.37
C GLY A 856 8.33 32.37 12.74
N PHE A 857 8.21 33.53 13.38
CA PHE A 857 8.67 33.73 14.76
C PHE A 857 7.67 33.08 15.73
N GLY A 858 8.17 32.19 16.60
CA GLY A 858 7.34 31.30 17.45
C GLY A 858 7.61 29.80 17.25
N GLY A 859 8.77 29.44 16.66
CA GLY A 859 9.12 28.09 16.24
C GLY A 859 9.14 27.01 17.33
N ALA A 860 9.38 25.76 16.92
CA ALA A 860 9.47 24.61 17.82
C ALA A 860 10.56 24.80 18.89
N GLY A 861 10.36 24.27 20.10
CA GLY A 861 11.34 24.33 21.19
C GLY A 861 12.62 23.54 20.90
N PRO A 862 13.69 23.70 21.71
CA PRO A 862 14.91 22.93 21.53
C PRO A 862 14.65 21.44 21.71
N LEU A 863 15.50 20.60 21.09
CA LEU A 863 15.46 19.15 21.30
C LEU A 863 15.89 18.81 22.73
N VAL A 864 15.32 17.73 23.27
CA VAL A 864 15.76 17.17 24.55
C VAL A 864 17.07 16.42 24.43
N VAL A 865 17.72 16.19 25.57
CA VAL A 865 18.92 15.34 25.63
C VAL A 865 18.51 13.87 25.70
N PRO A 866 19.31 12.93 25.16
CA PRO A 866 19.11 11.52 25.44
C PRO A 866 19.03 11.25 26.96
N GLY A 867 18.07 10.42 27.37
CA GLY A 867 17.76 10.18 28.78
C GLY A 867 16.31 9.73 29.00
N ARG A 868 15.91 9.57 30.26
CA ARG A 868 14.57 9.13 30.64
C ARG A 868 13.65 10.33 30.88
N TYR A 869 12.40 10.20 30.42
CA TYR A 869 11.34 11.19 30.61
C TYR A 869 10.07 10.52 31.12
N THR A 870 9.22 11.31 31.78
CA THR A 870 7.89 10.85 32.20
C THR A 870 6.83 11.49 31.32
N VAL A 871 5.97 10.66 30.73
CA VAL A 871 4.77 11.04 29.99
C VAL A 871 3.59 10.99 30.95
N THR A 872 2.91 12.12 31.13
CA THR A 872 1.72 12.24 31.98
C THR A 872 0.51 12.60 31.13
N LEU A 873 -0.44 11.69 30.98
CA LEU A 873 -1.72 11.91 30.32
C LEU A 873 -2.74 12.43 31.33
N ARG A 874 -3.40 13.54 31.02
CA ARG A 874 -4.49 14.11 31.81
C ARG A 874 -5.77 14.22 30.99
N VAL A 875 -6.85 13.67 31.55
CA VAL A 875 -8.21 13.68 30.97
C VAL A 875 -9.17 14.04 32.09
N GLY A 876 -9.67 15.29 32.09
CA GLY A 876 -10.41 15.83 33.23
C GLY A 876 -9.57 15.78 34.53
N GLU A 877 -10.08 15.06 35.53
CA GLU A 877 -9.40 14.88 36.83
C GLU A 877 -8.45 13.68 36.86
N ARG A 878 -8.48 12.80 35.85
CA ARG A 878 -7.65 11.60 35.81
C ARG A 878 -6.25 11.94 35.29
N GLU A 879 -5.25 11.35 35.94
CA GLU A 879 -3.84 11.45 35.56
C GLU A 879 -3.21 10.05 35.49
N LEU A 880 -2.59 9.73 34.36
CA LEU A 880 -1.87 8.47 34.13
C LEU A 880 -0.44 8.78 33.71
N ARG A 881 0.51 7.93 34.11
CA ARG A 881 1.94 8.14 33.85
C ARG A 881 2.59 6.92 33.20
N GLN A 882 3.49 7.17 32.26
CA GLN A 882 4.41 6.19 31.67
C GLN A 882 5.80 6.81 31.55
N THR A 883 6.83 5.97 31.45
CA THR A 883 8.19 6.43 31.14
C THR A 883 8.50 6.23 29.68
N VAL A 884 9.35 7.09 29.12
CA VAL A 884 9.93 6.93 27.78
C VAL A 884 11.43 7.17 27.83
N GLU A 885 12.20 6.34 27.16
CA GLU A 885 13.64 6.53 26.97
C GLU A 885 13.90 7.23 25.63
N VAL A 886 14.66 8.32 25.67
CA VAL A 886 15.17 8.99 24.47
C VAL A 886 16.60 8.57 24.22
N GLN A 887 16.85 7.92 23.09
CA GLN A 887 18.16 7.41 22.69
C GLN A 887 18.89 8.40 21.77
N PRO A 888 20.24 8.45 21.80
CA PRO A 888 21.01 9.21 20.83
C PRO A 888 20.91 8.55 19.44
N ASP A 889 21.08 9.35 18.39
CA ASP A 889 21.37 8.81 17.06
C ASP A 889 22.73 8.10 17.09
N PRO A 890 22.82 6.80 16.77
CA PRO A 890 24.07 6.04 16.85
C PRO A 890 25.14 6.52 15.86
N ARG A 891 24.80 7.38 14.89
CA ARG A 891 25.73 7.96 13.91
C ARG A 891 26.32 9.30 14.39
N VAL A 892 25.82 9.84 15.48
CA VAL A 892 26.23 11.14 16.01
C VAL A 892 27.21 10.94 17.15
N GLU A 893 28.41 11.48 17.00
CA GLU A 893 29.45 11.48 18.03
C GLU A 893 29.32 12.71 18.92
N MET A 894 28.48 12.60 19.96
CA MET A 894 28.35 13.61 21.01
C MET A 894 28.36 12.97 22.40
N THR A 895 29.14 13.53 23.31
CA THR A 895 29.13 13.18 24.72
C THR A 895 27.88 13.73 25.42
N ALA A 896 27.54 13.15 26.59
CA ALA A 896 26.44 13.66 27.41
C ALA A 896 26.62 15.15 27.77
N ALA A 897 27.85 15.59 28.06
CA ALA A 897 28.16 16.98 28.36
C ALA A 897 27.90 17.92 27.18
N GLU A 898 28.18 17.48 25.95
CA GLU A 898 27.93 18.27 24.74
C GLU A 898 26.43 18.39 24.43
N TYR A 899 25.66 17.33 24.65
CA TYR A 899 24.20 17.39 24.57
C TYR A 899 23.61 18.39 25.57
N LEU A 900 24.11 18.38 26.82
CA LEU A 900 23.71 19.33 27.85
C LEU A 900 24.08 20.77 27.45
N ALA A 901 25.30 21.00 26.98
CA ALA A 901 25.75 22.33 26.54
C ALA A 901 24.90 22.88 25.38
N GLN A 902 24.54 22.03 24.41
CA GLN A 902 23.65 22.40 23.33
C GLN A 902 22.24 22.76 23.84
N ARG A 903 21.66 21.92 24.70
CA ARG A 903 20.36 22.14 25.30
C ARG A 903 20.32 23.47 26.05
N ASP A 904 21.32 23.72 26.91
CA ASP A 904 21.35 24.90 27.78
C ASP A 904 21.44 26.19 26.99
N ALA A 905 22.31 26.24 25.97
CA ALA A 905 22.40 27.38 25.08
C ALA A 905 21.10 27.63 24.30
N ALA A 906 20.44 26.56 23.83
CA ALA A 906 19.19 26.68 23.08
C ALA A 906 18.00 27.08 23.98
N LEU A 907 17.93 26.57 25.21
CA LEU A 907 16.93 27.00 26.20
C LEU A 907 17.12 28.47 26.60
N ALA A 908 18.37 28.90 26.81
CA ALA A 908 18.67 30.30 27.09
C ALA A 908 18.18 31.22 25.95
N LEU A 909 18.42 30.84 24.69
CA LEU A 909 17.94 31.60 23.53
C LEU A 909 16.41 31.61 23.42
N ARG A 910 15.75 30.46 23.64
CA ARG A 910 14.28 30.39 23.69
C ARG A 910 13.71 31.38 24.72
N ASP A 911 14.33 31.46 25.88
CA ASP A 911 13.88 32.33 26.97
C ASP A 911 14.11 33.81 26.63
N LEU A 912 15.25 34.15 26.03
CA LEU A 912 15.52 35.50 25.53
C LEU A 912 14.53 35.91 24.42
N ILE A 913 14.20 35.01 23.47
CA ILE A 913 13.16 35.26 22.45
C ILE A 913 11.81 35.52 23.12
N SER A 914 11.46 34.74 24.14
CA SER A 914 10.22 34.91 24.89
C SER A 914 10.16 36.26 25.61
N LYS A 915 11.28 36.71 26.20
CA LYS A 915 11.41 38.04 26.82
C LYS A 915 11.25 39.14 25.78
N VAL A 916 11.95 39.07 24.65
CA VAL A 916 11.84 40.05 23.56
C VAL A 916 10.41 40.10 23.00
N ASN A 917 9.74 38.96 22.84
CA ASN A 917 8.34 38.93 22.39
C ASN A 917 7.40 39.63 23.38
N GLN A 918 7.65 39.56 24.69
CA GLN A 918 6.89 40.33 25.68
C GLN A 918 7.18 41.83 25.55
N VAL A 919 8.42 42.23 25.28
CA VAL A 919 8.76 43.65 25.03
C VAL A 919 8.04 44.15 23.77
N VAL A 920 7.98 43.34 22.71
CA VAL A 920 7.22 43.64 21.49
C VAL A 920 5.74 43.84 21.81
N ASP A 921 5.10 42.91 22.53
CA ASP A 921 3.68 43.02 22.90
C ASP A 921 3.41 44.31 23.70
N ARG A 922 4.27 44.64 24.66
CA ARG A 922 4.14 45.84 25.49
C ARG A 922 4.33 47.13 24.70
N THR A 923 5.29 47.15 23.77
CA THR A 923 5.54 48.33 22.93
C THR A 923 4.41 48.55 21.92
N GLU A 924 3.83 47.50 21.33
CA GLU A 924 2.66 47.62 20.45
C GLU A 924 1.42 48.11 21.20
N ASP A 925 1.16 47.58 22.41
CA ASP A 925 0.05 48.04 23.26
C ASP A 925 0.19 49.53 23.63
N LEU A 926 1.37 49.95 24.11
CA LEU A 926 1.64 51.36 24.39
C LEU A 926 1.51 52.23 23.15
N LYS A 927 2.04 51.79 22.00
CA LYS A 927 1.96 52.53 20.74
C LYS A 927 0.51 52.71 20.29
N ALA A 928 -0.32 51.68 20.41
CA ALA A 928 -1.74 51.74 20.07
C ALA A 928 -2.50 52.72 20.99
N GLN A 929 -2.27 52.64 22.30
CA GLN A 929 -2.88 53.57 23.26
C GLN A 929 -2.46 55.03 23.00
N LEU A 930 -1.17 55.27 22.77
CA LEU A 930 -0.62 56.60 22.50
C LEU A 930 -1.12 57.18 21.17
N SER A 931 -1.20 56.36 20.12
CA SER A 931 -1.69 56.80 18.80
C SER A 931 -3.19 57.14 18.86
N ALA A 932 -4.00 56.30 19.51
CA ALA A 932 -5.43 56.59 19.71
C ALA A 932 -5.66 57.86 20.54
N LEU A 933 -4.79 58.11 21.52
CA LEU A 933 -4.84 59.32 22.34
C LEU A 933 -4.43 60.56 21.53
N GLU A 934 -3.38 60.46 20.70
CA GLU A 934 -2.97 61.52 19.78
C GLU A 934 -4.11 61.88 18.79
N GLU A 935 -4.72 60.87 18.16
CA GLU A 935 -5.83 61.06 17.22
C GLU A 935 -7.03 61.73 17.89
N ARG A 936 -7.43 61.27 19.09
CA ARG A 936 -8.56 61.87 19.84
C ARG A 936 -8.29 63.33 20.21
N LEU A 937 -7.09 63.64 20.67
CA LEU A 937 -6.70 65.01 21.01
C LEU A 937 -6.60 65.90 19.77
N ALA A 938 -6.08 65.38 18.66
CA ALA A 938 -6.04 66.09 17.38
C ALA A 938 -7.46 66.35 16.83
N ALA A 939 -8.38 65.39 16.94
CA ALA A 939 -9.78 65.53 16.52
C ALA A 939 -10.56 66.52 17.41
N SER A 940 -10.29 66.54 18.72
CA SER A 940 -10.91 67.50 19.64
C SER A 940 -10.57 68.97 19.30
N ARG A 941 -9.38 69.22 18.74
CA ARG A 941 -9.00 70.55 18.21
C ARG A 941 -9.75 70.94 16.93
N GLY A 942 -10.12 69.96 16.10
CA GLY A 942 -10.93 70.20 14.90
C GLY A 942 -12.37 70.61 15.21
N ALA A 943 -12.90 70.24 16.39
CA ALA A 943 -14.24 70.58 16.85
C ALA A 943 -14.33 71.90 17.67
N VAL A 944 -13.19 72.42 18.17
CA VAL A 944 -13.12 73.64 19.01
C VAL A 944 -12.44 74.77 18.22
N SER A 945 -13.10 75.28 17.18
CA SER A 945 -12.66 76.49 16.46
C SER A 945 -13.42 77.77 16.85
N ASN A 946 -14.25 77.76 17.91
CA ASN A 946 -15.06 78.92 18.31
C ASN A 946 -15.04 79.21 19.83
N GLY A 947 -13.86 79.39 20.43
CA GLY A 947 -13.76 79.89 21.82
C GLY A 947 -12.35 80.37 22.20
N PRO A 948 -12.18 81.64 22.64
CA PRO A 948 -10.87 82.18 22.99
C PRO A 948 -10.48 81.75 24.43
N GLY A 949 -9.64 80.72 24.54
CA GLY A 949 -9.05 80.33 25.84
C GLY A 949 -8.41 78.93 25.95
N GLY A 950 -8.60 78.02 24.98
CA GLY A 950 -8.19 76.60 25.12
C GLY A 950 -6.82 76.19 24.58
N ALA A 951 -6.02 77.08 23.99
CA ALA A 951 -4.95 76.65 23.07
C ALA A 951 -3.60 76.18 23.70
N SER A 952 -3.28 76.51 24.96
CA SER A 952 -1.91 76.26 25.49
C SER A 952 -1.72 74.88 26.16
N ALA A 953 -2.71 74.39 26.92
CA ALA A 953 -2.60 73.13 27.65
C ALA A 953 -2.53 71.90 26.71
N ASP A 954 -3.35 71.89 25.65
CA ASP A 954 -3.41 70.77 24.70
C ASP A 954 -2.13 70.61 23.86
N THR A 955 -1.38 71.69 23.62
CA THR A 955 -0.15 71.60 22.80
C THR A 955 0.97 70.89 23.55
N THR A 956 1.08 71.14 24.85
CA THR A 956 2.07 70.52 25.73
C THR A 956 1.81 69.03 25.90
N VAL A 957 0.53 68.64 26.07
CA VAL A 957 0.11 67.24 26.18
C VAL A 957 0.35 66.50 24.86
N LEU A 958 -0.04 67.07 23.71
CA LEU A 958 0.26 66.49 22.39
C LEU A 958 1.75 66.30 22.15
N LYS A 959 2.60 67.27 22.56
CA LYS A 959 4.06 67.13 22.46
C LYS A 959 4.58 65.99 23.34
N ALA A 960 4.04 65.84 24.55
CA ALA A 960 4.40 64.75 25.46
C ALA A 960 3.98 63.37 24.90
N ILE A 961 2.77 63.26 24.32
CA ILE A 961 2.30 62.04 23.66
C ILE A 961 3.20 61.69 22.48
N ARG A 962 3.50 62.64 21.59
CA ARG A 962 4.41 62.43 20.46
C ARG A 962 5.81 62.00 20.91
N GLY A 963 6.32 62.60 21.99
CA GLY A 963 7.60 62.22 22.59
C GLY A 963 7.59 60.78 23.11
N ALA A 964 6.55 60.39 23.84
CA ALA A 964 6.36 59.02 24.31
C ALA A 964 6.19 58.04 23.13
N LEU A 965 5.41 58.41 22.12
CA LEU A 965 5.19 57.62 20.91
C LEU A 965 6.50 57.42 20.13
N GLN A 966 7.33 58.46 20.03
CA GLN A 966 8.66 58.38 19.42
C GLN A 966 9.58 57.46 20.20
N GLN A 967 9.61 57.54 21.54
CA GLN A 967 10.40 56.64 22.39
C GLN A 967 9.96 55.18 22.23
N VAL A 968 8.65 54.92 22.31
CA VAL A 968 8.09 53.57 22.14
C VAL A 968 8.35 53.03 20.73
N THR A 969 8.21 53.87 19.70
CA THR A 969 8.47 53.48 18.30
C THR A 969 9.95 53.19 18.08
N ALA A 970 10.86 54.01 18.62
CA ALA A 970 12.29 53.78 18.52
C ALA A 970 12.72 52.47 19.19
N LEU A 971 12.16 52.16 20.37
CA LEU A 971 12.38 50.87 21.01
C LEU A 971 11.82 49.73 20.15
N ARG A 972 10.59 49.88 19.64
CA ARG A 972 9.93 48.89 18.78
C ARG A 972 10.75 48.55 17.53
N ASP A 973 11.35 49.56 16.90
CA ASP A 973 12.15 49.43 15.67
C ASP A 973 13.51 48.75 15.91
N LYS A 974 14.01 48.70 17.15
CA LYS A 974 15.17 47.89 17.54
C LYS A 974 14.85 46.40 17.66
N LEU A 975 13.58 46.03 17.81
CA LEU A 975 13.16 44.67 18.16
C LEU A 975 12.78 43.84 16.93
N THR A 976 12.03 44.39 15.98
CA THR A 976 11.64 43.65 14.75
C THR A 976 11.76 44.51 13.52
N ARG A 977 11.84 43.86 12.35
CA ARG A 977 11.77 44.57 11.07
C ARG A 977 10.46 45.37 10.92
N PRO A 978 10.51 46.57 10.31
CA PRO A 978 9.32 47.35 9.98
C PRO A 978 8.52 46.69 8.85
N ALA A 979 7.21 46.94 8.80
CA ALA A 979 6.35 46.48 7.71
C ALA A 979 6.52 47.37 6.45
N PRO A 980 6.47 46.80 5.22
CA PRO A 980 6.41 45.37 4.93
C PRO A 980 7.74 44.66 5.27
N ARG A 981 7.65 43.48 5.88
CA ARG A 981 8.82 42.66 6.27
C ARG A 981 9.44 42.05 5.00
N MET A 982 10.49 42.63 4.47
CA MET A 982 11.23 42.08 3.33
C MET A 982 12.44 41.29 3.81
N THR A 983 12.24 40.00 4.13
CA THR A 983 13.21 38.99 4.64
C THR A 983 14.68 39.41 4.61
N TYR A 984 15.50 38.91 3.68
CA TYR A 984 16.94 39.18 3.60
C TYR A 984 17.27 40.57 3.04
N ARG A 985 16.27 41.32 2.56
CA ARG A 985 16.45 42.69 2.03
C ARG A 985 16.47 43.75 3.13
N GLN A 986 16.16 43.37 4.37
CA GLN A 986 16.20 44.24 5.55
C GLN A 986 17.16 43.68 6.61
N TYR A 987 17.96 44.57 7.20
CA TYR A 987 18.84 44.21 8.32
C TYR A 987 18.02 43.54 9.45
N PRO A 988 18.48 42.42 10.02
CA PRO A 988 17.79 41.78 11.14
C PRO A 988 17.72 42.73 12.35
N ARG A 989 16.75 42.53 13.24
CA ARG A 989 16.72 43.19 14.55
C ARG A 989 16.97 42.15 15.64
N LEU A 990 17.00 42.58 16.90
CA LEU A 990 17.34 41.72 18.02
C LEU A 990 16.53 40.40 18.01
N ARG A 991 15.23 40.47 17.69
CA ARG A 991 14.38 39.28 17.57
C ARG A 991 14.87 38.33 16.47
N GLU A 992 15.13 38.85 15.27
CA GLU A 992 15.64 38.06 14.14
C GLU A 992 17.02 37.43 14.42
N GLU A 993 17.90 38.13 15.13
CA GLU A 993 19.23 37.63 15.48
C GLU A 993 19.19 36.52 16.53
N LEU A 994 18.38 36.69 17.58
CA LEU A 994 18.11 35.64 18.57
C LEU A 994 17.59 34.36 17.89
N GLN A 995 16.61 34.51 16.99
CA GLN A 995 16.04 33.38 16.25
C GLN A 995 17.04 32.73 15.29
N SER A 996 17.92 33.53 14.68
CA SER A 996 18.99 33.04 13.80
C SER A 996 19.99 32.18 14.58
N LEU A 997 20.51 32.68 15.70
CA LEU A 997 21.45 31.93 16.54
C LEU A 997 20.79 30.68 17.15
N TYR A 998 19.54 30.81 17.60
CA TYR A 998 18.75 29.67 18.09
C TYR A 998 18.66 28.55 17.04
N ASN A 999 18.33 28.90 15.80
CA ASN A 999 18.32 27.95 14.68
C ASN A 999 19.69 27.35 14.37
N ALA A 1000 20.77 28.13 14.48
CA ALA A 1000 22.12 27.66 14.24
C ALA A 1000 22.60 26.63 15.27
N ILE A 1001 22.18 26.78 16.54
CA ILE A 1001 22.57 25.87 17.62
C ILE A 1001 21.72 24.60 17.63
N GLN A 1002 20.42 24.69 17.38
CA GLN A 1002 19.50 23.58 17.60
C GLN A 1002 19.30 22.61 16.43
N ARG A 1003 19.69 23.00 15.21
CA ARG A 1003 19.52 22.19 14.00
C ARG A 1003 20.55 21.06 13.87
N PRO A 1004 21.86 21.29 14.05
CA PRO A 1004 22.83 20.21 14.02
C PRO A 1004 22.80 19.44 15.35
N HIS A 1005 23.09 18.14 15.34
CA HIS A 1005 23.50 17.44 16.56
C HIS A 1005 25.00 17.67 16.77
N ALA A 1006 25.34 18.84 17.32
CA ALA A 1006 26.70 19.24 17.65
C ALA A 1006 26.71 20.20 18.85
N PRO A 1007 27.80 20.28 19.63
CA PRO A 1007 27.95 21.28 20.67
C PRO A 1007 27.98 22.71 20.09
N PRO A 1008 27.54 23.74 20.85
CA PRO A 1008 27.68 25.13 20.43
C PRO A 1008 29.15 25.51 20.22
N THR A 1009 29.44 26.20 19.13
CA THR A 1009 30.81 26.70 18.85
C THR A 1009 31.15 27.88 19.75
N GLU A 1010 32.44 28.14 19.98
CA GLU A 1010 32.87 29.29 20.79
C GLU A 1010 32.33 30.65 20.29
N PRO A 1011 32.29 30.95 18.97
CA PRO A 1011 31.61 32.14 18.48
C PRO A 1011 30.11 32.19 18.80
N GLN A 1012 29.41 31.05 18.74
CA GLN A 1012 27.99 30.98 19.09
C GLN A 1012 27.77 31.26 20.59
N LYS A 1013 28.62 30.72 21.47
CA LYS A 1013 28.59 31.00 22.91
C LYS A 1013 28.83 32.48 23.20
N ARG A 1014 29.81 33.11 22.54
CA ARG A 1014 30.06 34.55 22.69
C ARG A 1014 28.86 35.39 22.23
N ARG A 1015 28.28 35.08 21.06
CA ARG A 1015 27.12 35.82 20.55
C ARG A 1015 25.89 35.65 21.44
N LEU A 1016 25.72 34.50 22.10
CA LEU A 1016 24.66 34.29 23.09
C LEU A 1016 24.78 35.29 24.25
N GLU A 1017 25.98 35.47 24.81
CA GLU A 1017 26.18 36.42 25.91
C GLU A 1017 25.99 37.89 25.48
N GLU A 1018 26.39 38.25 24.26
CA GLU A 1018 26.10 39.58 23.69
C GLU A 1018 24.58 39.80 23.54
N LEU A 1019 23.86 38.83 22.97
CA LEU A 1019 22.41 38.91 22.81
C LEU A 1019 21.66 38.93 24.14
N ARG A 1020 22.20 38.31 25.19
CA ARG A 1020 21.69 38.43 26.56
C ARG A 1020 21.77 39.88 27.04
N ALA A 1021 22.95 40.49 26.93
CA ALA A 1021 23.14 41.90 27.32
C ALA A 1021 22.26 42.86 26.51
N GLU A 1022 22.13 42.65 25.20
CA GLU A 1022 21.24 43.44 24.32
C GLU A 1022 19.77 43.29 24.74
N THR A 1023 19.34 42.07 25.09
CA THR A 1023 17.98 41.80 25.59
C THR A 1023 17.71 42.50 26.92
N ASP A 1024 18.65 42.45 27.86
CA ASP A 1024 18.52 43.13 29.15
C ASP A 1024 18.49 44.66 28.97
N GLY A 1025 19.20 45.18 27.98
CA GLY A 1025 19.16 46.59 27.58
C GLY A 1025 17.77 47.05 27.13
N VAL A 1026 17.14 46.32 26.20
CA VAL A 1026 15.79 46.68 25.70
C VAL A 1026 14.69 46.46 26.76
N VAL A 1027 14.85 45.49 27.65
CA VAL A 1027 13.96 45.29 28.81
C VAL A 1027 14.07 46.48 29.77
N SER A 1028 15.29 46.94 30.05
CA SER A 1028 15.53 48.11 30.90
C SER A 1028 14.96 49.40 30.29
N GLU A 1029 15.10 49.58 28.98
CA GLU A 1029 14.52 50.71 28.23
C GLU A 1029 12.99 50.70 28.31
N LEU A 1030 12.34 49.55 28.10
CA LEU A 1030 10.89 49.41 28.30
C LEU A 1030 10.48 49.73 29.74
N ASN A 1031 11.19 49.17 30.72
CA ASN A 1031 10.87 49.39 32.13
C ASN A 1031 11.01 50.87 32.51
N ALA A 1032 11.96 51.61 31.94
CA ALA A 1032 12.07 53.06 32.11
C ALA A 1032 10.87 53.80 31.51
N ILE A 1033 10.40 53.40 30.32
CA ILE A 1033 9.18 53.96 29.72
C ILE A 1033 7.97 53.72 30.63
N LEU A 1034 7.80 52.48 31.13
CA LEU A 1034 6.68 52.10 31.99
C LEU A 1034 6.69 52.78 33.36
N THR A 1035 7.86 53.02 33.94
CA THR A 1035 7.99 53.53 35.32
C THR A 1035 8.24 55.04 35.41
N ARG A 1036 8.68 55.68 34.32
CA ARG A 1036 8.95 57.12 34.28
C ARG A 1036 8.10 57.84 33.24
N THR A 1037 8.24 57.47 31.96
CA THR A 1037 7.58 58.18 30.85
C THR A 1037 6.05 58.11 30.95
N VAL A 1038 5.48 56.91 31.15
CA VAL A 1038 4.02 56.73 31.21
C VAL A 1038 3.40 57.43 32.44
N PRO A 1039 3.93 57.30 33.68
CA PRO A 1039 3.42 58.04 34.83
C PRO A 1039 3.51 59.56 34.67
N GLU A 1040 4.62 60.07 34.12
CA GLU A 1040 4.76 61.50 33.84
C GLU A 1040 3.73 61.99 32.82
N LEU A 1041 3.51 61.21 31.75
CA LEU A 1041 2.48 61.50 30.75
C LEU A 1041 1.08 61.47 31.36
N ASN A 1042 0.75 60.48 32.19
CA ASN A 1042 -0.56 60.39 32.84
C ASN A 1042 -0.82 61.56 33.79
N ARG A 1043 0.22 62.08 34.47
CA ARG A 1043 0.12 63.31 35.26
C ARG A 1043 -0.23 64.53 34.40
N LEU A 1044 0.33 64.61 33.18
CA LEU A 1044 0.04 65.68 32.22
C LEU A 1044 -1.34 65.54 31.57
N LEU A 1045 -1.83 64.31 31.39
CA LEU A 1045 -3.14 64.03 30.78
C LEU A 1045 -4.31 64.52 31.63
N GLY A 1046 -4.15 64.63 32.95
CA GLY A 1046 -5.19 65.19 33.83
C GLY A 1046 -6.54 64.48 33.68
N GLN A 1047 -7.50 65.17 33.02
CA GLN A 1047 -8.86 64.70 32.78
C GLN A 1047 -9.01 63.78 31.55
N TYR A 1048 -8.00 63.71 30.67
CA TYR A 1048 -7.99 62.83 29.51
C TYR A 1048 -7.79 61.37 29.92
N PRO A 1049 -8.20 60.38 29.10
CA PRO A 1049 -7.96 58.96 29.38
C PRO A 1049 -6.47 58.68 29.58
N HIS A 1050 -6.13 57.97 30.66
CA HIS A 1050 -4.74 57.62 30.99
C HIS A 1050 -4.27 56.43 30.16
N VAL A 1051 -2.98 56.42 29.86
CA VAL A 1051 -2.27 55.27 29.29
C VAL A 1051 -2.09 54.23 30.40
N VAL A 1052 -2.49 52.99 30.16
CA VAL A 1052 -2.40 51.91 31.14
C VAL A 1052 -0.97 51.38 31.15
N ALA A 1053 -0.22 51.69 32.21
CA ALA A 1053 1.10 51.12 32.44
C ALA A 1053 0.96 49.64 32.90
N GLY A 1054 1.51 48.71 32.12
CA GLY A 1054 1.73 47.35 32.58
C GLY A 1054 2.80 47.29 33.68
N GLN A 1055 2.87 46.16 34.40
CA GLN A 1055 3.96 45.90 35.35
C GLN A 1055 5.32 45.81 34.62
N PRO A 1056 6.42 46.29 35.23
CA PRO A 1056 7.76 46.11 34.70
C PRO A 1056 8.08 44.62 34.44
N LEU A 1057 8.77 44.34 33.33
CA LEU A 1057 9.24 43.00 32.99
C LEU A 1057 10.46 42.64 33.85
N ARG A 1058 10.57 41.35 34.20
CA ARG A 1058 11.70 40.78 34.97
C ARG A 1058 12.67 40.01 34.08
#